data_AF-A0A4U0S4I6-F1
#
_entry.id   AF-A0A4U0S4I6-F1
#
_cell.length_a   1.000
_cell.length_b   1.000
_cell.length_c   1.000
_cell.angle_alpha   90.00
_cell.angle_beta   90.00
_cell.angle_gamma   90.00
#
_symmetry.space_group_name_H-M   'P 1'
#
loop_
_entity.id
_entity.type
_entity.pdbx_description
1 polymer ?
#
loop_
_entity_poly.entity_id
_entity_poly.type
_entity_poly.pdbx_seq_one_letter_code
_entity_poly.pdbx_strand_id
1 'polypeptide(L)'
;MRKPIRGVLAAFTGALLLSTGIAAVGGPTAKAEGNGLGAQPAMGWSSWSFIRRNPTAQNIEAQAKAMKDSGLTKAGFIYANVDDFWYHCPGSQGPNVDAYGRWVTDETKFPPSGTENGVQVVADYVHSLGLKFGLYVTPGISKQAVAQNTAIEGTPYHAQDIATTTAEQNYNCGGMVGIDYTKPGAQQFVNSWADQFAGWGVDYVKIDGVGTPDIPDVQAWSDALKQTGRPIRLELSNSLDINNAATWARLSNGWRTGGDIECYCGPGGSSYPLTQWSSLSSRFNQAANWAPYGGPGGFNDYDSLEIGNGANDGLTPDERQTQMSLWSLASSPLILGTDLTHLDPTDLGLLHNTDVLSVDQDAISAKRIASDSASQVFAKTEKSGDVVVGLFNTGSAPRAVSTTVAALGLPAARDYSLSDLWSHKETESTGTIAADVPPHGVALYRVHALDHVLRGVNPDVSLALNWAPAAGDSTQRTVTEVLADNGATPVTSVGLKLTGPSGVTVTTSSRTKVRKVKGGSTARATFKVTIPPSTALFTSSAFHASATYRYVSGTAAQLSVGDTITVNHAVLAPYKTFAATTSDFSQSGTQLGIRAQGADLWDSTNEYGSIYLPGAEHDGSTTTVKINSQAGTDVWAKAGIMVRNDITGADTSPGYLALVETPSNGYLLDWDSNGDGRLDSQDSIGTATYPSWLKLVRNGTTYSGYYSTDDTTWNLVGTVTVPTAAATQDVGLAVTSHAPETTGEVDFDGFTTSK
;
A
#
# COMPACT_ATOMS: atom_id res chain seq x y z
N MET A 1 -47.80 -52.98 -4.41
CA MET A 1 -46.40 -53.23 -4.80
C MET A 1 -45.85 -51.98 -5.48
N ARG A 2 -44.66 -51.53 -5.05
CA ARG A 2 -43.75 -50.53 -5.65
C ARG A 2 -44.26 -49.07 -5.73
N LYS A 3 -43.74 -48.23 -4.81
CA LYS A 3 -43.71 -46.75 -4.88
C LYS A 3 -42.48 -46.29 -5.67
N PRO A 4 -42.53 -45.17 -6.42
CA PRO A 4 -41.33 -44.44 -6.82
C PRO A 4 -41.09 -43.25 -5.87
N ILE A 5 -39.84 -43.11 -5.42
CA ILE A 5 -39.33 -41.93 -4.70
C ILE A 5 -38.66 -41.03 -5.74
N ARG A 6 -39.09 -39.77 -5.78
CA ARG A 6 -38.44 -38.67 -6.51
C ARG A 6 -37.19 -38.22 -5.74
N GLY A 7 -36.02 -38.30 -6.37
CA GLY A 7 -34.80 -37.65 -5.92
C GLY A 7 -34.52 -36.45 -6.81
N VAL A 8 -34.53 -35.25 -6.23
CA VAL A 8 -34.15 -33.99 -6.87
C VAL A 8 -32.62 -33.87 -6.83
N LEU A 9 -32.01 -33.76 -8.01
CA LEU A 9 -30.58 -33.47 -8.17
C LEU A 9 -30.41 -31.94 -8.13
N ALA A 10 -29.69 -31.42 -7.14
CA ALA A 10 -29.27 -30.02 -7.12
C ALA A 10 -28.04 -29.87 -8.03
N ALA A 11 -28.18 -29.11 -9.10
CA ALA A 11 -27.12 -28.77 -10.03
C ALA A 11 -26.21 -27.69 -9.40
N PHE A 12 -24.91 -27.97 -9.34
CA PHE A 12 -23.88 -26.95 -9.13
C PHE A 12 -23.73 -26.16 -10.44
N THR A 13 -24.14 -24.90 -10.44
CA THR A 13 -23.78 -23.93 -11.49
C THR A 13 -22.34 -23.46 -11.23
N GLY A 14 -21.38 -24.10 -11.88
CA GLY A 14 -20.07 -23.49 -12.11
C GLY A 14 -20.23 -22.39 -13.14
N ALA A 15 -20.00 -21.14 -12.74
CA ALA A 15 -19.92 -20.02 -13.67
C ALA A 15 -18.68 -20.21 -14.56
N LEU A 16 -18.91 -20.50 -15.85
CA LEU A 16 -17.89 -20.44 -16.89
C LEU A 16 -17.55 -18.95 -17.10
N LEU A 17 -16.42 -18.49 -16.54
CA LEU A 17 -15.81 -17.24 -16.94
C LEU A 17 -15.17 -17.46 -18.33
N LEU A 18 -15.84 -16.95 -19.36
CA LEU A 18 -15.26 -16.80 -20.70
C LEU A 18 -14.12 -15.78 -20.61
N SER A 19 -12.88 -16.27 -20.62
CA SER A 19 -11.68 -15.46 -20.77
C SER A 19 -11.60 -14.92 -22.19
N THR A 20 -12.02 -13.67 -22.41
CA THR A 20 -11.62 -12.90 -23.59
C THR A 20 -10.14 -12.58 -23.45
N GLY A 21 -9.30 -13.37 -24.12
CA GLY A 21 -7.87 -13.12 -24.25
C GLY A 21 -7.62 -11.82 -25.00
N ILE A 22 -7.42 -10.74 -24.26
CA ILE A 22 -6.76 -9.54 -24.79
C ILE A 22 -5.28 -9.90 -24.88
N ALA A 23 -4.78 -10.09 -26.11
CA ALA A 23 -3.36 -10.15 -26.36
C ALA A 23 -2.75 -8.80 -25.93
N ALA A 24 -2.07 -8.79 -24.78
CA ALA A 24 -1.27 -7.66 -24.36
C ALA A 24 -0.18 -7.44 -25.41
N VAL A 25 -0.32 -6.38 -26.20
CA VAL A 25 0.75 -5.87 -27.05
C VAL A 25 1.81 -5.37 -26.07
N GLY A 26 2.86 -6.17 -25.88
CA GLY A 26 4.00 -5.80 -25.04
C GLY A 26 4.56 -4.46 -25.52
N GLY A 27 4.44 -3.43 -24.69
CA GLY A 27 5.16 -2.19 -24.90
C GLY A 27 6.66 -2.46 -25.00
N PRO A 28 7.42 -1.63 -25.73
CA PRO A 28 8.85 -1.81 -25.85
C PRO A 28 9.47 -1.84 -24.45
N THR A 29 10.19 -2.92 -24.14
CA THR A 29 11.04 -3.00 -22.95
C THR A 29 12.11 -1.92 -23.09
N ALA A 30 11.96 -0.84 -22.32
CA ALA A 30 12.96 0.20 -22.25
C ALA A 30 14.29 -0.43 -21.78
N LYS A 31 15.37 -0.18 -22.50
CA LYS A 31 16.71 -0.57 -22.05
C LYS A 31 17.19 0.47 -21.06
N ALA A 32 17.42 0.04 -19.84
CA ALA A 32 17.90 0.91 -18.78
C ALA A 32 19.38 1.30 -18.96
N GLU A 33 19.90 2.19 -18.12
CA GLU A 33 21.24 2.76 -18.25
C GLU A 33 22.34 1.68 -18.32
N GLY A 34 23.07 1.64 -19.44
CA GLY A 34 24.07 0.60 -19.75
C GLY A 34 25.44 0.80 -19.09
N ASN A 35 25.51 1.30 -17.86
CA ASN A 35 26.78 1.51 -17.13
C ASN A 35 27.28 0.27 -16.37
N GLY A 36 26.49 -0.81 -16.35
CA GLY A 36 26.84 -2.09 -15.70
C GLY A 36 26.56 -2.15 -14.20
N LEU A 37 26.07 -1.08 -13.57
CA LEU A 37 25.82 -1.00 -12.12
C LEU A 37 24.39 -1.33 -11.71
N GLY A 38 23.48 -1.45 -12.67
CA GLY A 38 22.09 -1.88 -12.48
C GLY A 38 21.85 -3.36 -12.78
N ALA A 39 22.86 -4.23 -12.83
CA ALA A 39 22.65 -5.65 -13.15
C ALA A 39 21.80 -6.39 -12.09
N GLN A 40 21.89 -5.95 -10.83
CA GLN A 40 21.13 -6.43 -9.68
C GLN A 40 20.68 -5.23 -8.83
N PRO A 41 19.59 -5.37 -8.04
CA PRO A 41 19.18 -4.33 -7.10
C PRO A 41 20.30 -4.02 -6.11
N ALA A 42 20.46 -2.74 -5.76
CA ALA A 42 21.47 -2.34 -4.79
C ALA A 42 21.07 -2.78 -3.38
N MET A 43 22.06 -3.23 -2.59
CA MET A 43 21.86 -3.55 -1.18
C MET A 43 22.80 -2.70 -0.33
N GLY A 44 22.28 -2.04 0.70
CA GLY A 44 23.06 -1.12 1.50
C GLY A 44 22.28 -0.47 2.63
N TRP A 45 22.65 0.76 2.97
CA TRP A 45 22.07 1.55 4.04
C TRP A 45 22.08 3.04 3.66
N SER A 46 21.08 3.79 4.12
CA SER A 46 20.99 5.24 3.98
C SER A 46 20.76 5.90 5.34
N SER A 47 21.34 7.09 5.53
CA SER A 47 21.23 7.82 6.79
C SER A 47 19.87 8.48 7.04
N TRP A 48 18.98 8.56 6.06
CA TRP A 48 17.76 9.37 6.14
C TRP A 48 16.81 8.97 7.28
N SER A 49 16.42 7.70 7.36
CA SER A 49 15.34 7.27 8.24
C SER A 49 15.75 7.41 9.71
N PHE A 50 16.87 6.81 10.12
CA PHE A 50 17.34 6.87 11.50
C PHE A 50 18.09 8.18 11.86
N ILE A 51 19.20 8.49 11.18
CA ILE A 51 20.09 9.63 11.54
C ILE A 51 19.48 10.98 11.13
N ARG A 52 18.82 11.00 9.97
CA ARG A 52 18.03 12.12 9.46
C ARG A 52 18.83 13.43 9.35
N ARG A 53 18.50 14.43 10.17
CA ARG A 53 19.02 15.81 10.05
C ARG A 53 20.45 16.00 10.53
N ASN A 54 21.02 14.99 11.19
CA ASN A 54 22.29 15.12 11.92
C ASN A 54 23.36 14.11 11.48
N PRO A 55 23.62 13.89 10.17
CA PRO A 55 24.75 13.06 9.77
C PRO A 55 26.06 13.77 10.13
N THR A 56 27.03 12.99 10.62
CA THR A 56 28.39 13.43 10.92
C THR A 56 29.36 12.34 10.48
N ALA A 57 30.61 12.69 10.19
CA ALA A 57 31.64 11.69 9.84
C ALA A 57 31.65 10.52 10.84
N GLN A 58 31.63 10.84 12.15
CA GLN A 58 31.64 9.84 13.21
C GLN A 58 30.45 8.86 13.14
N ASN A 59 29.22 9.35 12.96
CA ASN A 59 28.06 8.46 12.96
C ASN A 59 27.97 7.65 11.66
N ILE A 60 28.33 8.22 10.50
CA ILE A 60 28.37 7.49 9.24
C ILE A 60 29.43 6.38 9.28
N GLU A 61 30.64 6.68 9.76
CA GLU A 61 31.70 5.69 9.94
C GLU A 61 31.28 4.56 10.90
N ALA A 62 30.57 4.88 11.98
CA ALA A 62 30.04 3.88 12.91
C ALA A 62 29.03 2.93 12.24
N GLN A 63 28.12 3.46 11.42
CA GLN A 63 27.15 2.65 10.68
C GLN A 63 27.83 1.75 9.64
N ALA A 64 28.78 2.29 8.87
CA ALA A 64 29.58 1.53 7.92
C ALA A 64 30.37 0.40 8.60
N LYS A 65 30.99 0.69 9.76
CA LYS A 65 31.69 -0.32 10.55
C LYS A 65 30.73 -1.39 11.05
N ALA A 66 29.56 -1.03 11.55
CA ALA A 66 28.55 -1.97 12.01
C ALA A 66 28.03 -2.89 10.88
N MET A 67 27.85 -2.37 9.66
CA MET A 67 27.51 -3.17 8.48
C MET A 67 28.57 -4.24 8.19
N LYS A 68 29.86 -3.91 8.32
CA LYS A 68 30.95 -4.88 8.17
C LYS A 68 30.96 -5.90 9.30
N ASP A 69 30.96 -5.43 10.54
CA ASP A 69 31.14 -6.26 11.74
C ASP A 69 29.98 -7.26 11.94
N SER A 70 28.75 -6.86 11.60
CA SER A 70 27.56 -7.71 11.69
C SER A 70 27.54 -8.85 10.66
N GLY A 71 28.36 -8.77 9.61
CA GLY A 71 28.40 -9.75 8.53
C GLY A 71 27.48 -9.45 7.35
N LEU A 72 26.71 -8.35 7.39
CA LEU A 72 25.82 -7.94 6.30
C LEU A 72 26.54 -7.77 4.95
N THR A 73 27.80 -7.37 4.99
CA THR A 73 28.67 -7.32 3.79
C THR A 73 28.79 -8.67 3.07
N LYS A 74 28.79 -9.79 3.81
CA LYS A 74 28.82 -11.14 3.22
C LYS A 74 27.47 -11.53 2.63
N ALA A 75 26.38 -10.92 3.10
CA ALA A 75 25.04 -11.10 2.56
C ALA A 75 24.75 -10.20 1.36
N GLY A 76 25.64 -9.25 1.04
CA GLY A 76 25.55 -8.40 -0.16
C GLY A 76 25.32 -6.91 0.12
N PHE A 77 25.05 -6.52 1.37
CA PHE A 77 24.88 -5.11 1.74
C PHE A 77 26.24 -4.39 1.70
N ILE A 78 26.44 -3.52 0.71
CA ILE A 78 27.75 -2.89 0.46
C ILE A 78 27.71 -1.37 0.32
N TYR A 79 26.55 -0.75 0.11
CA TYR A 79 26.46 0.71 -0.01
C TYR A 79 26.22 1.36 1.35
N ALA A 80 27.02 2.35 1.72
CA ALA A 80 26.81 3.24 2.87
C ALA A 80 26.58 4.66 2.34
N ASN A 81 25.31 5.08 2.32
CA ASN A 81 24.88 6.33 1.70
C ASN A 81 24.65 7.41 2.76
N VAL A 82 25.24 8.58 2.55
CA VAL A 82 24.92 9.80 3.29
C VAL A 82 23.83 10.54 2.53
N ASP A 83 22.67 10.65 3.16
CA ASP A 83 21.54 11.40 2.64
C ASP A 83 21.74 12.92 2.87
N ASP A 84 20.67 13.71 2.89
CA ASP A 84 20.74 15.16 3.05
C ASP A 84 21.52 15.63 4.32
N PHE A 85 21.88 16.91 4.39
CA PHE A 85 22.58 17.61 5.50
C PHE A 85 24.09 17.38 5.68
N TRP A 86 24.79 16.88 4.66
CA TRP A 86 26.26 16.81 4.64
C TRP A 86 26.94 18.17 4.33
N TYR A 87 26.19 19.11 3.77
CA TYR A 87 26.66 20.42 3.30
C TYR A 87 26.20 21.57 4.21
N HIS A 88 26.81 22.74 4.04
CA HIS A 88 26.47 23.93 4.79
C HIS A 88 25.18 24.58 4.26
N CYS A 89 24.06 24.36 4.97
CA CYS A 89 22.76 24.95 4.69
C CYS A 89 22.45 26.14 5.62
N PRO A 90 22.59 27.40 5.16
CA PRO A 90 22.37 28.59 5.99
C PRO A 90 20.89 29.03 6.10
N GLY A 91 19.96 28.41 5.37
CA GLY A 91 18.54 28.78 5.33
C GLY A 91 17.95 28.86 3.92
N SER A 92 16.81 29.52 3.77
CA SER A 92 15.97 29.54 2.56
C SER A 92 16.61 30.11 1.29
N GLN A 93 17.76 30.78 1.42
CA GLN A 93 18.61 31.21 0.32
C GLN A 93 19.34 30.05 -0.38
N GLY A 94 19.30 28.84 0.19
CA GLY A 94 19.89 27.63 -0.35
C GLY A 94 21.33 27.39 0.11
N PRO A 95 21.93 26.27 -0.33
CA PRO A 95 23.25 25.84 0.10
C PRO A 95 24.34 26.88 -0.19
N ASN A 96 25.29 27.04 0.74
CA ASN A 96 26.50 27.80 0.46
C ASN A 96 27.33 27.08 -0.60
N VAL A 97 28.05 27.86 -1.43
CA VAL A 97 28.77 27.33 -2.59
C VAL A 97 30.25 27.73 -2.60
N ASP A 98 31.06 26.90 -3.26
CA ASP A 98 32.46 27.16 -3.56
C ASP A 98 32.59 28.20 -4.69
N ALA A 99 33.83 28.52 -5.08
CA ALA A 99 34.11 29.49 -6.14
C ALA A 99 33.54 29.09 -7.52
N TYR A 100 33.09 27.83 -7.67
CA TYR A 100 32.53 27.28 -8.90
C TYR A 100 31.02 27.00 -8.82
N GLY A 101 30.37 27.39 -7.73
CA GLY A 101 28.93 27.23 -7.56
C GLY A 101 28.49 25.85 -7.04
N ARG A 102 29.42 25.00 -6.59
CA ARG A 102 29.12 23.69 -5.99
C ARG A 102 28.96 23.79 -4.48
N TRP A 103 28.15 22.95 -3.84
CA TRP A 103 27.89 23.07 -2.40
C TRP A 103 29.14 22.83 -1.57
N VAL A 104 29.29 23.60 -0.50
CA VAL A 104 30.39 23.45 0.46
C VAL A 104 30.00 22.46 1.54
N THR A 105 30.86 21.47 1.79
CA THR A 105 30.76 20.53 2.92
C THR A 105 30.64 21.28 4.25
N ASP A 106 29.78 20.80 5.16
CA ASP A 106 29.78 21.30 6.54
C ASP A 106 30.97 20.70 7.30
N GLU A 107 32.07 21.44 7.40
CA GLU A 107 33.31 21.00 8.06
C GLU A 107 33.15 20.74 9.55
N THR A 108 32.07 21.24 10.19
CA THR A 108 31.80 20.93 11.60
C THR A 108 31.25 19.52 11.79
N LYS A 109 30.58 18.98 10.75
CA LYS A 109 30.03 17.63 10.70
C LYS A 109 30.99 16.64 10.04
N PHE A 110 31.67 17.10 8.98
CA PHE A 110 32.60 16.34 8.15
C PHE A 110 33.94 17.07 8.09
N PRO A 111 34.79 16.94 9.13
CA PRO A 111 36.05 17.67 9.22
C PRO A 111 37.06 17.20 8.14
N PRO A 112 37.77 18.12 7.48
CA PRO A 112 38.79 17.78 6.50
C PRO A 112 40.05 17.18 7.15
N SER A 113 40.83 16.45 6.35
CA SER A 113 42.14 15.93 6.75
C SER A 113 43.23 16.48 5.81
N GLY A 114 43.99 17.47 6.28
CA GLY A 114 44.96 18.15 5.44
C GLY A 114 44.29 18.87 4.27
N THR A 115 44.52 18.40 3.04
CA THR A 115 43.89 18.94 1.82
C THR A 115 42.66 18.13 1.37
N GLU A 116 42.37 17.00 2.01
CA GLU A 116 41.24 16.15 1.66
C GLU A 116 39.95 16.71 2.27
N ASN A 117 38.89 16.77 1.46
CA ASN A 117 37.56 17.17 1.92
C ASN A 117 37.03 16.16 2.96
N GLY A 118 36.30 16.61 3.98
CA GLY A 118 35.80 15.70 5.02
C GLY A 118 34.85 14.60 4.51
N VAL A 119 34.12 14.83 3.42
CA VAL A 119 33.32 13.78 2.76
C VAL A 119 34.23 12.72 2.14
N GLN A 120 35.33 13.13 1.50
CA GLN A 120 36.33 12.22 0.95
C GLN A 120 36.98 11.37 2.05
N VAL A 121 37.30 11.97 3.21
CA VAL A 121 37.86 11.23 4.35
C VAL A 121 36.92 10.10 4.79
N VAL A 122 35.62 10.35 4.86
CA VAL A 122 34.61 9.33 5.18
C VAL A 122 34.50 8.29 4.07
N ALA A 123 34.51 8.70 2.80
CA ALA A 123 34.50 7.78 1.67
C ALA A 123 35.69 6.80 1.69
N ASP A 124 36.90 7.32 1.93
CA ASP A 124 38.13 6.52 2.05
C ASP A 124 38.04 5.54 3.23
N TYR A 125 37.47 5.96 4.36
CA TYR A 125 37.19 5.06 5.49
C TYR A 125 36.23 3.94 5.10
N VAL A 126 35.10 4.26 4.46
CA VAL A 126 34.10 3.30 3.98
C VAL A 126 34.74 2.31 3.00
N HIS A 127 35.57 2.78 2.06
CA HIS A 127 36.30 1.90 1.14
C HIS A 127 37.31 1.00 1.86
N SER A 128 37.98 1.48 2.91
CA SER A 128 38.89 0.65 3.72
C SER A 128 38.18 -0.53 4.40
N LEU A 129 36.86 -0.45 4.58
CA LEU A 129 36.02 -1.52 5.09
C LEU A 129 35.62 -2.54 4.02
N GLY A 130 35.85 -2.24 2.74
CA GLY A 130 35.39 -3.03 1.58
C GLY A 130 33.98 -2.67 1.13
N LEU A 131 33.46 -1.52 1.57
CA LEU A 131 32.14 -1.00 1.23
C LEU A 131 32.24 0.02 0.08
N LYS A 132 31.08 0.50 -0.37
CA LYS A 132 30.90 1.58 -1.34
C LYS A 132 30.23 2.78 -0.68
N PHE A 133 30.59 3.98 -1.10
CA PHE A 133 30.11 5.22 -0.49
C PHE A 133 29.13 5.97 -1.39
N GLY A 134 28.06 6.53 -0.83
CA GLY A 134 27.06 7.28 -1.58
C GLY A 134 26.74 8.67 -1.02
N LEU A 135 26.29 9.56 -1.89
CA LEU A 135 25.98 10.95 -1.55
C LEU A 135 24.64 11.44 -2.15
N TYR A 136 24.08 12.48 -1.54
CA TYR A 136 22.83 13.13 -1.88
C TYR A 136 23.03 14.51 -2.53
N VAL A 137 22.24 14.82 -3.56
CA VAL A 137 22.07 16.15 -4.17
C VAL A 137 20.62 16.37 -4.63
N THR A 138 20.30 17.59 -5.09
CA THR A 138 19.01 17.94 -5.70
C THR A 138 19.23 18.59 -7.07
N PRO A 139 18.23 18.60 -7.99
CA PRO A 139 18.31 19.31 -9.26
C PRO A 139 18.63 20.81 -9.14
N GLY A 140 19.13 21.36 -10.24
CA GLY A 140 19.34 22.79 -10.41
C GLY A 140 20.62 23.35 -9.77
N ILE A 141 20.63 24.66 -9.59
CA ILE A 141 21.74 25.45 -9.08
C ILE A 141 21.31 26.30 -7.88
N SER A 142 22.20 26.45 -6.89
CA SER A 142 21.91 27.25 -5.69
C SER A 142 21.72 28.73 -6.04
N LYS A 143 20.71 29.38 -5.45
CA LYS A 143 20.52 30.85 -5.56
C LYS A 143 21.74 31.62 -5.05
N GLN A 144 22.52 31.05 -4.14
CA GLN A 144 23.79 31.64 -3.69
C GLN A 144 24.82 31.70 -4.83
N ALA A 145 24.95 30.65 -5.64
CA ALA A 145 25.82 30.65 -6.81
C ALA A 145 25.39 31.72 -7.83
N VAL A 146 24.08 31.84 -8.07
CA VAL A 146 23.51 32.87 -8.97
C VAL A 146 23.74 34.28 -8.43
N ALA A 147 23.54 34.50 -7.13
CA ALA A 147 23.72 35.80 -6.49
C ALA A 147 25.19 36.25 -6.48
N GLN A 148 26.11 35.31 -6.22
CA GLN A 148 27.56 35.55 -6.28
C GLN A 148 28.09 35.56 -7.71
N ASN A 149 27.27 35.13 -8.67
CA ASN A 149 27.62 34.86 -10.06
C ASN A 149 28.92 34.08 -10.18
N THR A 150 29.02 32.96 -9.47
CA THR A 150 30.22 32.11 -9.44
C THR A 150 30.58 31.64 -10.85
N ALA A 151 31.89 31.46 -11.11
CA ALA A 151 32.35 30.89 -12.37
C ALA A 151 31.87 29.44 -12.53
N ILE A 152 31.74 28.95 -13.76
CA ILE A 152 31.56 27.53 -14.02
C ILE A 152 32.94 26.94 -14.36
N GLU A 153 33.40 25.98 -13.55
CA GLU A 153 34.74 25.41 -13.64
C GLU A 153 35.11 25.00 -15.08
N GLY A 154 36.30 25.43 -15.53
CA GLY A 154 36.80 25.11 -16.86
C GLY A 154 36.15 25.86 -18.03
N THR A 155 35.30 26.86 -17.78
CA THR A 155 34.58 27.61 -18.82
C THR A 155 34.68 29.13 -18.63
N PRO A 156 34.34 29.94 -19.66
CA PRO A 156 34.19 31.39 -19.50
C PRO A 156 32.81 31.81 -18.94
N TYR A 157 31.91 30.87 -18.67
CA TYR A 157 30.53 31.13 -18.25
C TYR A 157 30.40 31.16 -16.72
N HIS A 158 29.31 31.74 -16.23
CA HIS A 158 29.00 31.90 -14.82
C HIS A 158 27.58 31.43 -14.50
N ALA A 159 27.26 31.31 -13.21
CA ALA A 159 25.96 30.82 -12.75
C ALA A 159 24.76 31.58 -13.34
N GLN A 160 24.85 32.90 -13.51
CA GLN A 160 23.75 33.70 -14.12
C GLN A 160 23.54 33.42 -15.61
N ASP A 161 24.54 32.87 -16.32
CA ASP A 161 24.43 32.58 -17.75
C ASP A 161 23.56 31.35 -18.02
N ILE A 162 23.46 30.45 -17.04
CA ILE A 162 22.77 29.16 -17.16
C ILE A 162 21.52 29.05 -16.27
N ALA A 163 21.38 29.88 -15.24
CA ALA A 163 20.27 29.79 -14.30
C ALA A 163 18.93 30.26 -14.92
N THR A 164 17.86 29.55 -14.57
CA THR A 164 16.47 29.97 -14.84
C THR A 164 15.87 30.68 -13.62
N THR A 165 14.64 31.17 -13.78
CA THR A 165 13.84 31.69 -12.66
C THR A 165 12.93 30.64 -12.02
N THR A 166 12.88 29.43 -12.58
CA THR A 166 12.05 28.33 -12.06
C THR A 166 12.65 27.85 -10.75
N ALA A 167 11.83 27.75 -9.70
CA ALA A 167 12.28 27.20 -8.42
C ALA A 167 12.36 25.68 -8.50
N GLU A 168 13.42 25.10 -7.94
CA GLU A 168 13.57 23.65 -7.84
C GLU A 168 13.31 23.14 -6.42
N GLN A 169 12.96 21.86 -6.33
CA GLN A 169 12.70 21.23 -5.05
C GLN A 169 14.01 20.91 -4.33
N ASN A 170 14.11 21.45 -3.12
CA ASN A 170 15.06 21.01 -2.09
C ASN A 170 14.31 21.11 -0.77
N TYR A 171 13.83 19.96 -0.26
CA TYR A 171 12.82 19.92 0.80
C TYR A 171 13.29 20.54 2.12
N ASN A 172 14.59 20.51 2.41
CA ASN A 172 15.12 20.94 3.69
C ASN A 172 15.85 22.27 3.63
N CYS A 173 16.74 22.48 2.66
CA CYS A 173 17.50 23.73 2.54
C CYS A 173 16.78 24.77 1.67
N GLY A 174 16.02 24.32 0.67
CA GLY A 174 15.39 25.18 -0.31
C GLY A 174 16.41 25.93 -1.19
N GLY A 175 16.00 27.06 -1.75
CA GLY A 175 16.91 28.01 -2.41
C GLY A 175 17.61 27.50 -3.67
N MET A 176 17.02 26.54 -4.37
CA MET A 176 17.49 26.05 -5.68
C MET A 176 16.66 26.67 -6.81
N VAL A 177 17.27 26.86 -7.98
CA VAL A 177 16.61 27.26 -9.23
C VAL A 177 17.07 26.39 -10.39
N GLY A 178 16.24 26.26 -11.42
CA GLY A 178 16.51 25.36 -12.55
C GLY A 178 17.67 25.84 -13.41
N ILE A 179 18.25 24.92 -14.18
CA ILE A 179 19.33 25.20 -15.14
C ILE A 179 18.75 25.13 -16.57
N ASP A 180 19.05 26.13 -17.39
CA ASP A 180 18.76 26.14 -18.82
C ASP A 180 19.83 25.34 -19.57
N TYR A 181 19.56 24.05 -19.78
CA TYR A 181 20.45 23.15 -20.50
C TYR A 181 20.64 23.47 -21.99
N THR A 182 19.98 24.50 -22.52
CA THR A 182 20.28 25.03 -23.87
C THR A 182 21.47 26.00 -23.88
N LYS A 183 21.91 26.46 -22.71
CA LYS A 183 23.00 27.43 -22.56
C LYS A 183 24.37 26.74 -22.53
N PRO A 184 25.39 27.33 -23.16
CA PRO A 184 26.75 26.84 -23.01
C PRO A 184 27.20 27.02 -21.55
N GLY A 185 27.92 26.05 -21.00
CA GLY A 185 28.30 26.01 -19.59
C GLY A 185 27.38 25.15 -18.72
N ALA A 186 26.12 24.92 -19.10
CA ALA A 186 25.16 24.18 -18.28
C ALA A 186 25.60 22.73 -18.02
N GLN A 187 25.98 21.98 -19.07
CA GLN A 187 26.52 20.63 -18.93
C GLN A 187 27.84 20.64 -18.14
N GLN A 188 28.72 21.61 -18.38
CA GLN A 188 30.01 21.70 -17.69
C GLN A 188 29.85 21.97 -16.19
N PHE A 189 28.79 22.68 -15.78
CA PHE A 189 28.47 22.84 -14.37
C PHE A 189 28.19 21.48 -13.71
N VAL A 190 27.33 20.65 -14.31
CA VAL A 190 27.03 19.29 -13.81
C VAL A 190 28.26 18.37 -13.91
N ASN A 191 29.07 18.50 -14.96
CA ASN A 191 30.33 17.77 -15.09
C ASN A 191 31.29 18.08 -13.93
N SER A 192 31.40 19.35 -13.52
CA SER A 192 32.28 19.74 -12.42
C SER A 192 31.86 19.19 -11.06
N TRP A 193 30.54 18.95 -10.87
CA TRP A 193 30.01 18.22 -9.73
C TRP A 193 30.34 16.73 -9.80
N ALA A 194 30.08 16.08 -10.94
CA ALA A 194 30.38 14.67 -11.15
C ALA A 194 31.88 14.37 -10.98
N ASP A 195 32.76 15.21 -11.54
CA ASP A 195 34.21 15.09 -11.41
C ASP A 195 34.66 15.27 -9.95
N GLN A 196 34.04 16.18 -9.19
CA GLN A 196 34.31 16.34 -7.75
C GLN A 196 33.91 15.08 -6.97
N PHE A 197 32.71 14.54 -7.21
CA PHE A 197 32.24 13.34 -6.54
C PHE A 197 33.08 12.12 -6.89
N ALA A 198 33.47 11.96 -8.16
CA ALA A 198 34.39 10.92 -8.59
C ALA A 198 35.77 11.06 -7.93
N GLY A 199 36.26 12.30 -7.80
CA GLY A 199 37.51 12.62 -7.11
C GLY A 199 37.48 12.30 -5.61
N TRP A 200 36.32 12.45 -4.97
CA TRP A 200 36.10 12.03 -3.58
C TRP A 200 35.86 10.53 -3.40
N GLY A 201 35.80 9.75 -4.50
CA GLY A 201 35.56 8.32 -4.43
C GLY A 201 34.09 7.91 -4.28
N VAL A 202 33.13 8.78 -4.57
CA VAL A 202 31.70 8.42 -4.53
C VAL A 202 31.40 7.29 -5.51
N ASP A 203 30.57 6.32 -5.10
CA ASP A 203 30.14 5.16 -5.89
C ASP A 203 28.63 5.16 -6.19
N TYR A 204 27.88 6.03 -5.52
CA TYR A 204 26.43 6.13 -5.58
C TYR A 204 26.00 7.59 -5.42
N VAL A 205 25.12 8.08 -6.29
CA VAL A 205 24.52 9.41 -6.18
C VAL A 205 23.01 9.27 -6.17
N LYS A 206 22.37 9.82 -5.13
CA LYS A 206 20.92 10.04 -5.06
C LYS A 206 20.62 11.48 -5.46
N ILE A 207 19.79 11.67 -6.49
CA ILE A 207 19.23 12.97 -6.84
C ILE A 207 17.79 13.01 -6.33
N ASP A 208 17.50 13.92 -5.41
CA ASP A 208 16.20 14.03 -4.76
C ASP A 208 15.40 15.25 -5.21
N GLY A 209 14.07 15.23 -5.04
CA GLY A 209 13.17 16.28 -5.52
C GLY A 209 12.92 16.27 -7.04
N VAL A 210 13.30 15.21 -7.74
CA VAL A 210 13.11 15.01 -9.18
C VAL A 210 11.63 14.90 -9.54
N GLY A 211 11.20 15.68 -10.52
CA GLY A 211 9.92 15.56 -11.21
C GLY A 211 10.06 15.52 -12.74
N THR A 212 8.92 15.49 -13.44
CA THR A 212 8.88 15.50 -14.92
C THR A 212 9.66 16.67 -15.57
N PRO A 213 9.61 17.91 -15.04
CA PRO A 213 10.41 19.02 -15.58
C PRO A 213 11.92 18.81 -15.52
N ASP A 214 12.40 17.96 -14.61
CA ASP A 214 13.82 17.73 -14.33
C ASP A 214 14.48 16.70 -15.25
N ILE A 215 13.77 16.14 -16.23
CA ILE A 215 14.34 15.19 -17.21
C ILE A 215 15.66 15.70 -17.83
N PRO A 216 15.79 16.98 -18.24
CA PRO A 216 17.05 17.51 -18.76
C PRO A 216 18.19 17.51 -17.71
N ASP A 217 17.87 17.76 -16.44
CA ASP A 217 18.84 17.75 -15.33
C ASP A 217 19.35 16.33 -15.07
N VAL A 218 18.42 15.37 -15.00
CA VAL A 218 18.75 13.94 -14.88
C VAL A 218 19.57 13.43 -16.06
N GLN A 219 19.27 13.88 -17.29
CA GLN A 219 20.09 13.56 -18.47
C GLN A 219 21.50 14.11 -18.33
N ALA A 220 21.64 15.37 -17.89
CA ALA A 220 22.95 15.99 -17.69
C ALA A 220 23.77 15.26 -16.62
N TRP A 221 23.16 14.84 -15.51
CA TRP A 221 23.82 14.01 -14.50
C TRP A 221 24.22 12.64 -15.02
N SER A 222 23.34 11.94 -15.74
CA SER A 222 23.67 10.65 -16.36
C SER A 222 24.87 10.76 -17.31
N ASP A 223 24.96 11.82 -18.10
CA ASP A 223 26.09 12.05 -19.01
C ASP A 223 27.36 12.47 -18.27
N ALA A 224 27.23 13.34 -17.26
CA ALA A 224 28.34 13.79 -16.42
C ALA A 224 28.98 12.62 -15.66
N LEU A 225 28.18 11.74 -15.05
CA LEU A 225 28.67 10.57 -14.33
C LEU A 225 29.44 9.61 -15.25
N LYS A 226 28.95 9.37 -16.47
CA LYS A 226 29.67 8.56 -17.48
C LYS A 226 31.00 9.18 -17.88
N GLN A 227 31.07 10.51 -18.02
CA GLN A 227 32.29 11.22 -18.40
C GLN A 227 33.42 11.02 -17.38
N THR A 228 33.11 10.94 -16.08
CA THR A 228 34.13 10.79 -15.03
C THR A 228 35.02 9.57 -15.22
N GLY A 229 34.52 8.53 -15.91
CA GLY A 229 35.18 7.23 -16.05
C GLY A 229 35.14 6.38 -14.77
N ARG A 230 34.59 6.89 -13.67
CA ARG A 230 34.34 6.13 -12.44
C ARG A 230 32.93 5.50 -12.51
N PRO A 231 32.77 4.22 -12.18
CA PRO A 231 31.44 3.63 -12.06
C PRO A 231 30.70 4.22 -10.84
N ILE A 232 29.71 5.07 -11.10
CA ILE A 232 28.83 5.68 -10.08
C ILE A 232 27.38 5.31 -10.38
N ARG A 233 26.71 4.71 -9.40
CA ARG A 233 25.28 4.36 -9.50
C ARG A 233 24.44 5.62 -9.38
N LEU A 234 23.46 5.82 -10.26
CA LEU A 234 22.52 6.93 -10.20
C LEU A 234 21.14 6.47 -9.71
N GLU A 235 20.65 7.06 -8.63
CA GLU A 235 19.33 6.81 -8.05
C GLU A 235 18.51 8.10 -8.04
N LEU A 236 17.24 8.02 -8.45
CA LEU A 236 16.33 9.17 -8.53
C LEU A 236 15.27 9.11 -7.42
N SER A 237 14.96 10.27 -6.87
CA SER A 237 13.98 10.51 -5.81
C SER A 237 13.34 11.89 -6.07
N ASN A 238 12.10 12.20 -5.72
CA ASN A 238 11.19 11.42 -4.89
C ASN A 238 10.13 10.68 -5.71
N SER A 239 8.84 11.01 -5.61
CA SER A 239 7.75 10.21 -6.20
C SER A 239 7.64 10.40 -7.72
N LEU A 240 8.44 9.66 -8.50
CA LEU A 240 8.54 9.85 -9.94
C LEU A 240 7.23 9.51 -10.67
N ASP A 241 6.93 10.27 -11.73
CA ASP A 241 5.77 10.04 -12.58
C ASP A 241 5.95 8.76 -13.43
N ILE A 242 5.05 7.80 -13.27
CA ILE A 242 5.06 6.52 -13.98
C ILE A 242 4.94 6.67 -15.50
N ASN A 243 4.34 7.77 -15.99
CA ASN A 243 4.26 8.05 -17.42
C ASN A 243 5.64 8.26 -18.05
N ASN A 244 6.64 8.58 -17.23
CA ASN A 244 8.03 8.78 -17.64
C ASN A 244 8.94 7.60 -17.27
N ALA A 245 8.39 6.45 -16.83
CA ALA A 245 9.16 5.30 -16.36
C ALA A 245 10.22 4.82 -17.39
N ALA A 246 9.89 4.80 -18.68
CA ALA A 246 10.85 4.44 -19.73
C ALA A 246 12.02 5.43 -19.87
N THR A 247 11.79 6.71 -19.52
CA THR A 247 12.83 7.73 -19.47
C THR A 247 13.68 7.58 -18.22
N TRP A 248 13.07 7.39 -17.05
CA TRP A 248 13.79 7.13 -15.80
C TRP A 248 14.71 5.93 -15.92
N ALA A 249 14.18 4.81 -16.42
CA ALA A 249 14.97 3.61 -16.67
C ALA A 249 16.19 3.87 -17.57
N ARG A 250 16.01 4.64 -18.64
CA ARG A 250 17.11 4.96 -19.57
C ARG A 250 18.22 5.80 -18.93
N LEU A 251 17.88 6.65 -17.97
CA LEU A 251 18.77 7.67 -17.43
C LEU A 251 19.36 7.33 -16.07
N SER A 252 18.86 6.33 -15.36
CA SER A 252 19.34 5.96 -14.03
C SER A 252 19.39 4.45 -13.79
N ASN A 253 19.94 4.06 -12.64
CA ASN A 253 19.97 2.68 -12.17
C ASN A 253 18.86 2.37 -11.15
N GLY A 254 18.11 3.38 -10.73
CA GLY A 254 16.90 3.22 -9.94
C GLY A 254 16.12 4.53 -9.79
N TRP A 255 14.84 4.40 -9.44
CA TRP A 255 13.92 5.52 -9.30
C TRP A 255 12.83 5.20 -8.28
N ARG A 256 12.60 6.14 -7.37
CA ARG A 256 11.60 6.02 -6.34
C ARG A 256 10.18 6.15 -6.91
N THR A 257 9.30 5.22 -6.57
CA THR A 257 7.96 5.11 -7.19
C THR A 257 6.85 5.83 -6.43
N GLY A 258 7.13 6.29 -5.22
CA GLY A 258 6.17 6.94 -4.34
C GLY A 258 6.88 7.78 -3.28
N GLY A 259 6.12 8.34 -2.34
CA GLY A 259 6.69 9.17 -1.29
C GLY A 259 7.57 8.38 -0.34
N ASP A 260 8.12 9.10 0.63
CA ASP A 260 8.92 8.53 1.72
C ASP A 260 8.18 7.40 2.44
N ILE A 261 8.91 6.33 2.79
CA ILE A 261 8.35 5.21 3.57
C ILE A 261 8.11 5.63 5.03
N GLU A 262 8.82 6.66 5.50
CA GLU A 262 8.70 7.15 6.86
C GLU A 262 7.30 7.74 7.12
N CYS A 263 6.76 7.53 8.31
CA CYS A 263 5.44 8.06 8.67
C CYS A 263 5.49 9.54 9.09
N TYR A 264 6.67 10.02 9.50
CA TYR A 264 6.87 11.33 10.15
C TYR A 264 5.91 11.62 11.32
N CYS A 265 5.43 10.57 11.96
CA CYS A 265 4.36 10.61 12.94
C CYS A 265 4.86 10.76 14.39
N GLY A 266 6.18 10.85 14.56
CA GLY A 266 6.82 11.13 15.85
C GLY A 266 6.72 12.60 16.29
N PRO A 267 6.70 12.89 17.61
CA PRO A 267 6.66 14.26 18.13
C PRO A 267 7.82 15.11 17.61
N GLY A 268 7.51 16.35 17.18
CA GLY A 268 8.53 17.31 16.72
C GLY A 268 9.28 16.88 15.44
N GLY A 269 8.72 15.95 14.65
CA GLY A 269 9.42 15.35 13.52
C GLY A 269 10.55 14.44 13.97
N SER A 270 10.37 13.72 15.09
CA SER A 270 11.22 12.59 15.48
C SER A 270 11.27 11.54 14.37
N SER A 271 12.38 10.79 14.31
CA SER A 271 12.52 9.60 13.45
C SER A 271 11.72 8.39 13.99
N TYR A 272 11.02 8.51 15.11
CA TYR A 272 10.33 7.39 15.74
C TYR A 272 8.82 7.63 15.96
N PRO A 273 7.95 6.66 15.58
CA PRO A 273 8.31 5.45 14.84
C PRO A 273 8.83 5.80 13.43
N LEU A 274 9.72 4.96 12.88
CA LEU A 274 10.33 5.23 11.55
C LEU A 274 9.26 5.22 10.48
N THR A 275 8.47 4.14 10.44
CA THR A 275 7.38 3.94 9.51
C THR A 275 6.12 3.46 10.24
N GLN A 276 5.11 3.06 9.47
CA GLN A 276 3.87 2.48 9.96
C GLN A 276 3.26 1.57 8.86
N TRP A 277 2.37 0.67 9.25
CA TRP A 277 1.75 -0.28 8.32
C TRP A 277 1.07 0.37 7.10
N SER A 278 0.43 1.54 7.24
CA SER A 278 -0.20 2.23 6.11
C SER A 278 0.81 2.70 5.05
N SER A 279 2.02 3.11 5.47
CA SER A 279 3.10 3.48 4.55
C SER A 279 3.58 2.26 3.75
N LEU A 280 3.78 1.13 4.42
CA LEU A 280 4.19 -0.15 3.80
C LEU A 280 3.08 -0.68 2.87
N SER A 281 1.86 -0.83 3.38
CA SER A 281 0.75 -1.43 2.63
C SER A 281 0.41 -0.67 1.34
N SER A 282 0.65 0.66 1.30
CA SER A 282 0.52 1.44 0.06
C SER A 282 1.45 0.96 -1.07
N ARG A 283 2.57 0.30 -0.75
CA ARG A 283 3.56 -0.20 -1.72
C ARG A 283 3.09 -1.43 -2.48
N PHE A 284 2.08 -2.17 -2.01
CA PHE A 284 1.55 -3.28 -2.79
C PHE A 284 1.03 -2.81 -4.15
N ASN A 285 0.28 -1.70 -4.20
CA ASN A 285 -0.26 -1.18 -5.46
C ASN A 285 0.85 -0.57 -6.33
N GLN A 286 1.85 0.08 -5.72
CA GLN A 286 3.02 0.56 -6.44
C GLN A 286 3.79 -0.61 -7.07
N ALA A 287 4.06 -1.68 -6.31
CA ALA A 287 4.73 -2.87 -6.81
C ALA A 287 4.01 -3.48 -8.02
N ALA A 288 2.68 -3.60 -7.95
CA ALA A 288 1.89 -4.12 -9.06
C ALA A 288 1.95 -3.22 -10.31
N ASN A 289 1.81 -1.90 -10.14
CA ASN A 289 1.77 -0.95 -11.24
C ASN A 289 3.14 -0.75 -11.90
N TRP A 290 4.20 -0.76 -11.11
CA TRP A 290 5.57 -0.49 -11.58
C TRP A 290 6.34 -1.72 -12.03
N ALA A 291 5.87 -2.94 -11.72
CA ALA A 291 6.53 -4.20 -12.08
C ALA A 291 7.01 -4.29 -13.55
N PRO A 292 6.31 -3.75 -14.58
CA PRO A 292 6.78 -3.82 -15.96
C PRO A 292 8.04 -2.98 -16.27
N TYR A 293 8.44 -2.05 -15.40
CA TYR A 293 9.48 -1.06 -15.69
C TYR A 293 10.82 -1.35 -15.00
N GLY A 294 10.84 -2.18 -13.95
CA GLY A 294 12.04 -2.57 -13.23
C GLY A 294 12.70 -3.83 -13.81
N GLY A 295 14.03 -3.91 -13.75
CA GLY A 295 14.80 -5.08 -14.16
C GLY A 295 16.28 -4.78 -14.38
N PRO A 296 17.05 -5.71 -14.98
CA PRO A 296 18.46 -5.48 -15.22
C PRO A 296 18.74 -4.21 -16.03
N GLY A 297 19.50 -3.31 -15.42
CA GLY A 297 19.89 -1.98 -15.84
C GLY A 297 19.27 -0.88 -14.97
N GLY A 298 18.11 -1.11 -14.35
CA GLY A 298 17.49 -0.16 -13.42
C GLY A 298 16.24 -0.69 -12.71
N PHE A 299 16.06 -0.34 -11.44
CA PHE A 299 15.03 -0.93 -10.58
C PHE A 299 14.06 0.10 -10.02
N ASN A 300 12.81 -0.33 -9.81
CA ASN A 300 11.84 0.44 -9.05
C ASN A 300 12.28 0.48 -7.58
N ASP A 301 12.37 1.67 -7.00
CA ASP A 301 12.69 1.88 -5.59
C ASP A 301 11.42 2.17 -4.79
N TYR A 302 11.06 1.26 -3.88
CA TYR A 302 9.94 1.44 -2.94
C TYR A 302 10.35 2.15 -1.64
N ASP A 303 11.57 2.71 -1.63
CA ASP A 303 12.24 3.38 -0.51
C ASP A 303 12.78 2.40 0.55
N SER A 304 13.35 2.96 1.62
CA SER A 304 14.11 2.24 2.64
C SER A 304 13.41 1.03 3.25
N LEU A 305 14.20 0.01 3.58
CA LEU A 305 13.82 -1.21 4.27
C LEU A 305 14.00 -1.02 5.78
N GLU A 306 12.89 -1.03 6.53
CA GLU A 306 12.88 -0.74 7.96
C GLU A 306 12.91 -2.04 8.77
N ILE A 307 14.10 -2.63 8.86
CA ILE A 307 14.38 -3.79 9.73
C ILE A 307 15.41 -3.38 10.77
N GLY A 308 14.96 -3.32 12.03
CA GLY A 308 15.80 -3.06 13.19
C GLY A 308 15.06 -2.23 14.23
N ASN A 309 15.79 -1.63 15.17
CA ASN A 309 15.25 -0.65 16.13
C ASN A 309 14.10 -1.14 17.03
N GLY A 310 13.82 -2.45 17.07
CA GLY A 310 12.69 -3.00 17.83
C GLY A 310 11.38 -2.25 17.51
N ALA A 311 10.49 -2.07 18.49
CA ALA A 311 9.22 -1.37 18.29
C ALA A 311 9.34 0.09 17.82
N ASN A 312 10.54 0.68 17.81
CA ASN A 312 10.74 2.05 17.33
C ASN A 312 10.73 2.15 15.80
N ASP A 313 10.88 1.06 15.05
CA ASP A 313 10.66 1.13 13.59
C ASP A 313 9.18 1.34 13.23
N GLY A 314 8.26 1.01 14.13
CA GLY A 314 6.82 1.09 13.91
C GLY A 314 6.21 -0.14 13.23
N LEU A 315 6.97 -1.22 13.06
CA LEU A 315 6.54 -2.46 12.44
C LEU A 315 6.60 -3.65 13.42
N THR A 316 5.59 -4.50 13.35
CA THR A 316 5.60 -5.82 13.99
C THR A 316 6.59 -6.75 13.28
N PRO A 317 7.02 -7.86 13.92
CA PRO A 317 7.90 -8.84 13.28
C PRO A 317 7.33 -9.40 11.96
N ASP A 318 6.02 -9.64 11.89
CA ASP A 318 5.36 -10.12 10.67
C ASP A 318 5.36 -9.05 9.57
N GLU A 319 5.17 -7.77 9.91
CA GLU A 319 5.22 -6.67 8.97
C GLU A 319 6.63 -6.46 8.38
N ARG A 320 7.69 -6.66 9.16
CA ARG A 320 9.08 -6.65 8.67
C ARG A 320 9.34 -7.75 7.65
N GLN A 321 8.87 -8.97 7.93
CA GLN A 321 8.95 -10.07 6.97
C GLN A 321 8.15 -9.78 5.70
N THR A 322 6.97 -9.16 5.84
CA THR A 322 6.16 -8.70 4.71
C THR A 322 6.88 -7.64 3.88
N GLN A 323 7.50 -6.63 4.51
CA GLN A 323 8.25 -5.60 3.78
C GLN A 323 9.38 -6.24 2.96
N MET A 324 10.24 -7.03 3.60
CA MET A 324 11.36 -7.67 2.93
C MET A 324 10.92 -8.61 1.82
N SER A 325 9.83 -9.35 2.03
CA SER A 325 9.29 -10.26 1.01
C SER A 325 8.73 -9.52 -0.19
N LEU A 326 8.00 -8.41 0.02
CA LEU A 326 7.46 -7.60 -1.07
C LEU A 326 8.58 -6.91 -1.86
N TRP A 327 9.56 -6.32 -1.18
CA TRP A 327 10.72 -5.68 -1.82
C TRP A 327 11.51 -6.70 -2.64
N SER A 328 11.79 -7.88 -2.07
CA SER A 328 12.53 -8.93 -2.76
C SER A 328 11.78 -9.50 -3.97
N LEU A 329 10.46 -9.71 -3.85
CA LEU A 329 9.64 -10.13 -4.99
C LEU A 329 9.62 -9.07 -6.10
N ALA A 330 9.61 -7.80 -5.74
CA ALA A 330 9.59 -6.69 -6.69
C ALA A 330 10.99 -6.31 -7.22
N SER A 331 12.06 -6.92 -6.70
CA SER A 331 13.47 -6.60 -7.01
C SER A 331 13.79 -5.12 -6.76
N SER A 332 13.33 -4.59 -5.64
CA SER A 332 13.64 -3.22 -5.20
C SER A 332 15.01 -3.17 -4.54
N PRO A 333 15.77 -2.06 -4.67
CA PRO A 333 16.94 -1.86 -3.82
C PRO A 333 16.63 -2.13 -2.34
N LEU A 334 17.45 -2.92 -1.68
CA LEU A 334 17.36 -3.22 -0.24
C LEU A 334 18.29 -2.27 0.52
N ILE A 335 17.85 -1.02 0.65
CA ILE A 335 18.57 0.03 1.37
C ILE A 335 18.00 0.14 2.78
N LEU A 336 18.77 -0.22 3.80
CA LEU A 336 18.34 -0.17 5.20
C LEU A 336 18.26 1.29 5.69
N GLY A 337 17.18 1.63 6.41
CA GLY A 337 16.99 2.94 7.06
C GLY A 337 17.35 2.98 8.55
N THR A 338 17.61 1.81 9.15
CA THR A 338 17.71 1.59 10.60
C THR A 338 19.06 2.00 11.23
N ASP A 339 19.19 1.85 12.56
CA ASP A 339 20.47 1.93 13.26
C ASP A 339 21.21 0.58 13.23
N LEU A 340 22.23 0.47 12.37
CA LEU A 340 23.01 -0.77 12.23
C LEU A 340 23.84 -1.09 13.47
N THR A 341 24.10 -0.11 14.35
CA THR A 341 24.88 -0.32 15.58
C THR A 341 24.08 -1.04 16.68
N HIS A 342 22.76 -1.19 16.49
CA HIS A 342 21.84 -1.80 17.45
C HIS A 342 21.02 -2.96 16.87
N LEU A 343 21.46 -3.57 15.76
CA LEU A 343 20.82 -4.78 15.22
C LEU A 343 20.89 -5.93 16.23
N ASP A 344 19.75 -6.54 16.50
CA ASP A 344 19.67 -7.71 17.37
C ASP A 344 19.71 -9.03 16.56
N PRO A 345 19.80 -10.21 17.22
CA PRO A 345 19.84 -11.49 16.51
C PRO A 345 18.60 -11.79 15.64
N THR A 346 17.45 -11.20 15.96
CA THR A 346 16.22 -11.32 15.16
C THR A 346 16.37 -10.53 13.86
N ASP A 347 16.83 -9.28 13.96
CA ASP A 347 17.05 -8.41 12.79
C ASP A 347 18.09 -9.05 11.86
N LEU A 348 19.21 -9.52 12.41
CA LEU A 348 20.24 -10.22 11.64
C LEU A 348 19.74 -11.54 11.04
N GLY A 349 18.81 -12.23 11.71
CA GLY A 349 18.17 -13.42 11.16
C GLY A 349 17.37 -13.13 9.89
N LEU A 350 16.69 -11.99 9.84
CA LEU A 350 15.99 -11.53 8.64
C LEU A 350 16.99 -11.13 7.54
N LEU A 351 17.95 -10.27 7.89
CA LEU A 351 18.89 -9.68 6.94
C LEU A 351 19.94 -10.65 6.39
N HIS A 352 20.19 -11.78 7.06
CA HIS A 352 21.07 -12.85 6.57
C HIS A 352 20.35 -13.98 5.84
N ASN A 353 19.02 -13.91 5.67
CA ASN A 353 18.28 -14.98 5.02
C ASN A 353 18.60 -15.04 3.51
N THR A 354 19.54 -15.89 3.12
CA THR A 354 20.00 -16.04 1.74
C THR A 354 18.92 -16.54 0.80
N ASP A 355 17.93 -17.28 1.30
CA ASP A 355 16.83 -17.78 0.47
C ASP A 355 15.95 -16.62 0.01
N VAL A 356 15.63 -15.68 0.92
CA VAL A 356 14.87 -14.45 0.60
C VAL A 356 15.70 -13.47 -0.23
N LEU A 357 16.96 -13.25 0.14
CA LEU A 357 17.86 -12.37 -0.63
C LEU A 357 18.07 -12.86 -2.07
N SER A 358 18.10 -14.18 -2.29
CA SER A 358 18.21 -14.73 -3.65
C SER A 358 17.00 -14.38 -4.53
N VAL A 359 15.82 -14.18 -3.91
CA VAL A 359 14.62 -13.71 -4.62
C VAL A 359 14.85 -12.30 -5.11
N ASP A 360 15.36 -11.38 -4.29
CA ASP A 360 15.67 -10.01 -4.73
C ASP A 360 16.71 -9.99 -5.87
N GLN A 361 17.80 -10.74 -5.64
CA GLN A 361 19.00 -10.72 -6.46
C GLN A 361 18.88 -11.49 -7.78
N ASP A 362 17.74 -12.13 -8.07
CA ASP A 362 17.42 -12.68 -9.38
C ASP A 362 17.14 -11.57 -10.44
N ALA A 363 16.91 -10.34 -9.96
CA ALA A 363 16.60 -9.13 -10.72
C ALA A 363 15.32 -9.20 -11.58
N ILE A 364 14.32 -9.97 -11.15
CA ILE A 364 13.03 -10.12 -11.84
C ILE A 364 11.93 -9.54 -10.94
N SER A 365 11.22 -8.51 -11.39
CA SER A 365 10.05 -7.99 -10.66
C SER A 365 8.84 -8.92 -10.80
N ALA A 366 8.25 -9.30 -9.68
CA ALA A 366 7.04 -10.12 -9.61
C ALA A 366 5.79 -9.36 -10.08
N LYS A 367 4.85 -10.11 -10.63
CA LYS A 367 3.52 -9.60 -11.00
C LYS A 367 2.53 -9.92 -9.91
N ARG A 368 1.53 -9.06 -9.73
CA ARG A 368 0.35 -9.39 -8.95
C ARG A 368 -0.49 -10.42 -9.72
N ILE A 369 -0.79 -11.53 -9.06
CA ILE A 369 -1.59 -12.64 -9.60
C ILE A 369 -3.05 -12.51 -9.19
N ALA A 370 -3.29 -12.12 -7.93
CA ALA A 370 -4.62 -11.93 -7.37
C ALA A 370 -4.56 -10.92 -6.23
N SER A 371 -5.69 -10.26 -5.97
CA SER A 371 -5.91 -9.43 -4.80
C SER A 371 -7.36 -9.42 -4.38
N ASP A 372 -7.58 -9.25 -3.09
CA ASP A 372 -8.87 -8.88 -2.49
C ASP A 372 -8.63 -7.77 -1.44
N SER A 373 -9.68 -7.36 -0.73
CA SER A 373 -9.61 -6.24 0.24
C SER A 373 -8.63 -6.48 1.40
N ALA A 374 -8.22 -7.71 1.66
CA ALA A 374 -7.37 -8.09 2.78
C ALA A 374 -6.23 -9.05 2.40
N SER A 375 -5.96 -9.27 1.10
CA SER A 375 -4.87 -10.13 0.66
C SER A 375 -4.36 -9.86 -0.74
N GLN A 376 -3.11 -10.25 -0.93
CA GLN A 376 -2.35 -10.03 -2.15
C GLN A 376 -1.55 -11.29 -2.48
N VAL A 377 -1.50 -11.64 -3.77
CA VAL A 377 -0.63 -12.71 -4.27
C VAL A 377 0.28 -12.14 -5.33
N PHE A 378 1.59 -12.24 -5.12
CA PHE A 378 2.61 -11.84 -6.08
C PHE A 378 3.45 -13.05 -6.46
N ALA A 379 3.83 -13.16 -7.74
CA ALA A 379 4.71 -14.23 -8.19
C ALA A 379 5.60 -13.84 -9.37
N LYS A 380 6.72 -14.55 -9.47
CA LYS A 380 7.66 -14.50 -10.60
C LYS A 380 8.21 -15.88 -10.90
N THR A 381 8.61 -16.07 -12.15
CA THR A 381 9.33 -17.26 -12.59
C THR A 381 10.82 -16.95 -12.65
N GLU A 382 11.62 -17.68 -11.88
CA GLU A 382 13.07 -17.59 -11.89
C GLU A 382 13.65 -18.19 -13.18
N LYS A 383 14.92 -17.88 -13.48
CA LYS A 383 15.62 -18.42 -14.66
C LYS A 383 15.74 -19.95 -14.65
N SER A 384 15.65 -20.59 -13.48
CA SER A 384 15.62 -22.06 -13.35
C SER A 384 14.31 -22.67 -13.89
N GLY A 385 13.24 -21.87 -14.00
CA GLY A 385 11.89 -22.33 -14.27
C GLY A 385 11.03 -22.52 -13.01
N ASP A 386 11.62 -22.37 -11.82
CA ASP A 386 10.89 -22.36 -10.55
C ASP A 386 10.05 -21.08 -10.43
N VAL A 387 8.98 -21.15 -9.66
CA VAL A 387 8.17 -19.96 -9.34
C VAL A 387 8.34 -19.59 -7.89
N VAL A 388 8.66 -18.32 -7.62
CA VAL A 388 8.58 -17.74 -6.28
C VAL A 388 7.24 -17.04 -6.14
N VAL A 389 6.50 -17.35 -5.07
CA VAL A 389 5.17 -16.80 -4.78
C VAL A 389 5.10 -16.31 -3.33
N GLY A 390 4.64 -15.06 -3.17
CA GLY A 390 4.29 -14.48 -1.88
C GLY A 390 2.77 -14.44 -1.69
N LEU A 391 2.31 -15.05 -0.62
CA LEU A 391 0.93 -15.02 -0.15
C LEU A 391 0.83 -14.05 1.03
N PHE A 392 0.28 -12.86 0.80
CA PHE A 392 0.26 -11.78 1.78
C PHE A 392 -1.14 -11.59 2.36
N ASN A 393 -1.22 -11.45 3.67
CA ASN A 393 -2.41 -11.01 4.37
C ASN A 393 -2.27 -9.53 4.71
N THR A 394 -3.04 -8.66 4.07
CA THR A 394 -3.03 -7.22 4.37
C THR A 394 -4.09 -6.82 5.40
N GLY A 395 -4.89 -7.77 5.88
CA GLY A 395 -5.91 -7.57 6.90
C GLY A 395 -5.40 -7.73 8.33
N SER A 396 -6.25 -7.35 9.29
CA SER A 396 -5.93 -7.27 10.72
C SER A 396 -6.19 -8.57 11.51
N ALA A 397 -6.57 -9.66 10.84
CA ALA A 397 -6.80 -10.97 11.45
C ALA A 397 -6.04 -12.06 10.66
N PRO A 398 -5.55 -13.14 11.30
CA PRO A 398 -4.92 -14.24 10.56
C PRO A 398 -5.89 -14.80 9.53
N ARG A 399 -5.48 -15.12 8.31
CA ARG A 399 -6.38 -15.67 7.27
C ARG A 399 -5.66 -16.67 6.37
N ALA A 400 -6.42 -17.56 5.75
CA ALA A 400 -5.90 -18.39 4.68
C ALA A 400 -5.75 -17.57 3.39
N VAL A 401 -4.56 -17.56 2.81
CA VAL A 401 -4.27 -16.98 1.50
C VAL A 401 -3.88 -18.13 0.59
N SER A 402 -4.35 -18.15 -0.66
CA SER A 402 -4.08 -19.27 -1.56
C SER A 402 -4.02 -18.86 -3.03
N THR A 403 -3.37 -19.71 -3.82
CA THR A 403 -3.34 -19.67 -5.28
C THR A 403 -3.20 -21.09 -5.84
N THR A 404 -3.11 -21.21 -7.17
CA THR A 404 -2.88 -22.49 -7.84
C THR A 404 -1.66 -22.42 -8.74
N VAL A 405 -0.99 -23.55 -8.92
CA VAL A 405 0.14 -23.69 -9.87
C VAL A 405 -0.23 -23.27 -11.29
N ALA A 406 -1.49 -23.46 -11.69
CA ALA A 406 -2.00 -23.00 -12.99
C ALA A 406 -2.06 -21.46 -13.07
N ALA A 407 -2.53 -20.78 -12.02
CA ALA A 407 -2.53 -19.31 -11.95
C ALA A 407 -1.11 -18.74 -11.91
N LEU A 408 -0.15 -19.50 -11.38
CA LEU A 408 1.27 -19.19 -11.37
C LEU A 408 1.99 -19.47 -12.70
N GLY A 409 1.31 -20.08 -13.69
CA GLY A 409 1.89 -20.42 -14.98
C GLY A 409 2.83 -21.63 -14.97
N LEU A 410 2.85 -22.42 -13.89
CA LEU A 410 3.62 -23.67 -13.84
C LEU A 410 2.95 -24.76 -14.71
N PRO A 411 3.75 -25.63 -15.35
CA PRO A 411 3.21 -26.75 -16.11
C PRO A 411 2.55 -27.77 -15.19
N ALA A 412 1.52 -28.47 -15.70
CA ALA A 412 0.91 -29.58 -14.98
C ALA A 412 1.96 -30.66 -14.67
N ALA A 413 2.15 -30.93 -13.38
CA ALA A 413 3.11 -31.89 -12.86
C ALA A 413 2.41 -33.01 -12.09
N ARG A 414 3.16 -34.04 -11.67
CA ARG A 414 2.62 -35.07 -10.78
C ARG A 414 2.51 -34.59 -9.34
N ASP A 415 3.39 -33.68 -8.97
CA ASP A 415 3.52 -33.10 -7.64
C ASP A 415 4.34 -31.80 -7.73
N TYR A 416 4.35 -31.02 -6.66
CA TYR A 416 5.17 -29.81 -6.57
C TYR A 416 5.84 -29.75 -5.20
N SER A 417 7.14 -29.44 -5.15
CA SER A 417 7.79 -29.09 -3.89
C SER A 417 7.62 -27.62 -3.59
N LEU A 418 7.35 -27.30 -2.33
CA LEU A 418 7.19 -25.95 -1.80
C LEU A 418 8.28 -25.74 -0.75
N SER A 419 9.27 -24.91 -1.05
CA SER A 419 10.28 -24.48 -0.09
C SER A 419 9.85 -23.15 0.51
N ASP A 420 9.49 -23.14 1.80
CA ASP A 420 9.24 -21.93 2.58
C ASP A 420 10.57 -21.21 2.83
N LEU A 421 10.72 -20.01 2.27
CA LEU A 421 11.98 -19.27 2.29
C LEU A 421 12.27 -18.62 3.64
N TRP A 422 11.28 -18.50 4.52
CA TRP A 422 11.47 -17.97 5.88
C TRP A 422 11.73 -19.08 6.90
N SER A 423 10.98 -20.18 6.82
CA SER A 423 11.13 -21.29 7.78
C SER A 423 12.12 -22.36 7.32
N HIS A 424 12.59 -22.31 6.07
CA HIS A 424 13.44 -23.29 5.40
C HIS A 424 12.85 -24.71 5.40
N LYS A 425 11.52 -24.81 5.53
CA LYS A 425 10.80 -26.09 5.51
C LYS A 425 10.33 -26.40 4.10
N GLU A 426 10.41 -27.68 3.76
CA GLU A 426 9.86 -28.21 2.52
C GLU A 426 8.52 -28.89 2.78
N THR A 427 7.52 -28.59 1.95
CA THR A 427 6.23 -29.28 1.86
C THR A 427 5.95 -29.71 0.41
N GLU A 428 4.92 -30.54 0.22
CA GLU A 428 4.47 -30.97 -1.12
C GLU A 428 3.01 -30.60 -1.38
N SER A 429 2.67 -30.33 -2.65
CA SER A 429 1.33 -29.97 -3.07
C SER A 429 0.98 -30.62 -4.41
N THR A 430 -0.28 -31.02 -4.57
CA THR A 430 -0.85 -31.50 -5.84
C THR A 430 -1.32 -30.38 -6.78
N GLY A 431 -1.16 -29.12 -6.40
CA GLY A 431 -1.41 -27.96 -7.27
C GLY A 431 -2.07 -26.74 -6.63
N THR A 432 -2.56 -26.86 -5.39
CA THR A 432 -3.03 -25.72 -4.58
C THR A 432 -1.92 -25.28 -3.64
N ILE A 433 -1.56 -24.01 -3.65
CA ILE A 433 -0.56 -23.45 -2.74
C ILE A 433 -1.32 -22.54 -1.79
N ALA A 434 -1.32 -22.86 -0.50
CA ALA A 434 -2.08 -22.12 0.48
C ALA A 434 -1.30 -22.03 1.80
N ALA A 435 -1.50 -20.94 2.52
CA ALA A 435 -0.92 -20.76 3.84
C ALA A 435 -1.91 -20.03 4.75
N ASP A 436 -1.84 -20.35 6.03
CA ASP A 436 -2.48 -19.55 7.07
C ASP A 436 -1.51 -18.43 7.45
N VAL A 437 -1.84 -17.21 7.05
CA VAL A 437 -0.95 -16.05 7.14
C VAL A 437 -1.40 -15.14 8.28
N PRO A 438 -0.53 -14.78 9.24
CA PRO A 438 -0.88 -13.88 10.34
C PRO A 438 -1.30 -12.49 9.82
N PRO A 439 -1.96 -11.65 10.64
CA PRO A 439 -2.27 -10.27 10.28
C PRO A 439 -1.02 -9.58 9.75
N HIS A 440 -1.13 -8.92 8.60
CA HIS A 440 -0.02 -8.19 7.97
C HIS A 440 1.20 -9.04 7.60
N GLY A 441 1.09 -10.37 7.68
CA GLY A 441 2.17 -11.31 7.42
C GLY A 441 2.24 -11.81 5.97
N VAL A 442 3.20 -12.71 5.75
CA VAL A 442 3.46 -13.34 4.45
C VAL A 442 3.86 -14.81 4.60
N ALA A 443 3.45 -15.64 3.66
CA ALA A 443 4.12 -16.91 3.37
C ALA A 443 4.80 -16.81 2.01
N LEU A 444 6.12 -17.06 1.98
CA LEU A 444 6.94 -16.92 0.77
C LEU A 444 7.51 -18.28 0.38
N TYR A 445 7.08 -18.79 -0.78
CA TYR A 445 7.48 -20.11 -1.26
C TYR A 445 8.26 -20.02 -2.57
N ARG A 446 9.28 -20.86 -2.72
CA ARG A 446 9.79 -21.29 -4.03
C ARG A 446 9.15 -22.63 -4.39
N VAL A 447 8.58 -22.72 -5.59
CA VAL A 447 7.77 -23.84 -6.05
C VAL A 447 8.42 -24.49 -7.27
N HIS A 448 8.66 -25.80 -7.18
CA HIS A 448 9.26 -26.58 -8.25
C HIS A 448 8.32 -27.71 -8.69
N ALA A 449 8.17 -27.90 -10.01
CA ALA A 449 7.34 -28.94 -10.61
C ALA A 449 8.07 -30.29 -10.66
N LEU A 450 7.42 -31.36 -10.19
CA LEU A 450 8.00 -32.70 -10.12
C LEU A 450 7.28 -33.69 -11.05
N ASP A 451 8.06 -34.55 -11.72
CA ASP A 451 7.56 -35.64 -12.55
C ASP A 451 7.15 -36.90 -11.76
N HIS A 452 7.33 -36.87 -10.44
CA HIS A 452 7.03 -37.92 -9.48
C HIS A 452 6.38 -37.33 -8.22
N VAL A 453 5.74 -38.19 -7.41
CA VAL A 453 5.21 -37.79 -6.10
C VAL A 453 6.35 -37.73 -5.09
N LEU A 454 6.50 -36.58 -4.43
CA LEU A 454 7.51 -36.37 -3.40
C LEU A 454 7.12 -37.15 -2.14
N ARG A 455 8.01 -38.01 -1.68
CA ARG A 455 7.76 -38.89 -0.52
C ARG A 455 8.64 -38.51 0.65
N GLY A 456 8.12 -38.68 1.86
CA GLY A 456 8.86 -38.38 3.10
C GLY A 456 8.86 -36.90 3.47
N VAL A 457 8.25 -36.07 2.63
CA VAL A 457 7.98 -34.65 2.88
C VAL A 457 6.53 -34.50 3.35
N ASN A 458 6.27 -33.49 4.17
CA ASN A 458 4.92 -33.24 4.68
C ASN A 458 4.04 -32.62 3.59
N PRO A 459 2.76 -33.01 3.47
CA PRO A 459 1.82 -32.30 2.61
C PRO A 459 1.66 -30.86 3.08
N ASP A 460 1.41 -29.97 2.13
CA ASP A 460 0.86 -28.65 2.40
C ASP A 460 -0.56 -28.80 2.94
N VAL A 461 -0.86 -28.10 4.04
CA VAL A 461 -2.15 -28.17 4.73
C VAL A 461 -2.57 -26.76 5.08
N SER A 462 -3.81 -26.41 4.76
CA SER A 462 -4.37 -25.08 5.02
C SER A 462 -5.69 -25.16 5.78
N LEU A 463 -6.04 -24.10 6.50
CA LEU A 463 -7.26 -24.01 7.30
C LEU A 463 -8.04 -22.74 6.96
N ALA A 464 -9.28 -22.88 6.50
CA ALA A 464 -10.13 -21.74 6.18
C ALA A 464 -11.41 -21.70 7.02
N LEU A 465 -11.90 -20.49 7.29
CA LEU A 465 -13.25 -20.23 7.81
C LEU A 465 -14.14 -19.71 6.69
N ASN A 466 -15.22 -20.43 6.42
CA ASN A 466 -16.20 -20.06 5.40
C ASN A 466 -17.52 -19.70 6.08
N TRP A 467 -17.78 -18.40 6.23
CA TRP A 467 -19.04 -17.90 6.78
C TRP A 467 -20.15 -17.96 5.75
N ALA A 468 -21.33 -18.40 6.19
CA ALA A 468 -22.54 -18.24 5.39
C ALA A 468 -22.84 -16.73 5.22
N PRO A 469 -23.45 -16.33 4.09
CA PRO A 469 -23.92 -14.97 3.88
C PRO A 469 -24.74 -14.49 5.10
N ALA A 470 -24.53 -13.24 5.51
CA ALA A 470 -25.27 -12.66 6.61
C ALA A 470 -26.76 -12.54 6.24
N ALA A 471 -27.65 -12.86 7.18
CA ALA A 471 -29.03 -12.38 7.13
C ALA A 471 -29.05 -10.92 7.61
N GLY A 472 -30.14 -10.18 7.37
CA GLY A 472 -30.25 -8.76 7.77
C GLY A 472 -29.96 -8.49 9.26
N ASP A 473 -30.17 -9.48 10.13
CA ASP A 473 -29.62 -9.53 11.49
C ASP A 473 -28.52 -10.60 11.52
N SER A 474 -27.29 -10.19 11.85
CA SER A 474 -26.11 -11.06 11.87
C SER A 474 -25.70 -11.52 13.26
N THR A 475 -26.56 -11.37 14.28
CA THR A 475 -26.32 -11.92 15.63
C THR A 475 -26.30 -13.45 15.64
N GLN A 476 -26.86 -14.11 14.63
CA GLN A 476 -26.69 -15.54 14.40
C GLN A 476 -25.98 -15.80 13.07
N ARG A 477 -24.89 -16.55 13.12
CA ARG A 477 -24.08 -16.89 11.95
C ARG A 477 -23.79 -18.39 11.90
N THR A 478 -23.68 -18.90 10.68
CA THR A 478 -23.17 -20.25 10.43
C THR A 478 -21.81 -20.13 9.79
N VAL A 479 -20.86 -20.92 10.26
CA VAL A 479 -19.50 -20.98 9.70
C VAL A 479 -19.06 -22.41 9.52
N THR A 480 -18.35 -22.66 8.43
CA THR A 480 -17.71 -23.95 8.16
C THR A 480 -16.21 -23.77 8.21
N GLU A 481 -15.58 -24.43 9.18
CA GLU A 481 -14.13 -24.63 9.23
C GLU A 481 -13.76 -25.73 8.23
N VAL A 482 -12.78 -25.46 7.36
CA VAL A 482 -12.34 -26.35 6.28
C VAL A 482 -10.83 -26.53 6.38
N LEU A 483 -10.40 -27.74 6.76
CA LEU A 483 -9.01 -28.16 6.60
C LEU A 483 -8.85 -28.83 5.23
N ALA A 484 -7.92 -28.34 4.43
CA ALA A 484 -7.55 -28.94 3.16
C ALA A 484 -6.18 -29.61 3.27
N ASP A 485 -6.08 -30.84 2.81
CA ASP A 485 -4.81 -31.52 2.54
C ASP A 485 -4.48 -31.27 1.07
N ASN A 486 -3.60 -30.30 0.81
CA ASN A 486 -3.27 -29.86 -0.55
C ASN A 486 -2.22 -30.78 -1.19
N GLY A 487 -1.53 -31.59 -0.39
CA GLY A 487 -0.56 -32.58 -0.86
C GLY A 487 -1.16 -33.90 -1.34
N ALA A 488 -0.28 -34.78 -1.80
CA ALA A 488 -0.59 -36.16 -2.18
C ALA A 488 -0.62 -37.09 -0.95
N THR A 489 0.13 -36.74 0.09
CA THR A 489 0.36 -37.56 1.28
C THR A 489 -0.72 -37.34 2.34
N PRO A 490 -1.56 -38.33 2.69
CA PRO A 490 -2.71 -38.14 3.59
C PRO A 490 -2.36 -37.70 5.02
N VAL A 491 -3.01 -36.67 5.55
CA VAL A 491 -3.00 -36.37 7.00
C VAL A 491 -3.99 -37.20 7.80
N THR A 492 -3.69 -37.40 9.09
CA THR A 492 -4.48 -38.26 10.00
C THR A 492 -4.82 -37.59 11.32
N SER A 493 -5.76 -38.18 12.06
CA SER A 493 -6.17 -37.71 13.40
C SER A 493 -6.57 -36.24 13.44
N VAL A 494 -7.32 -35.79 12.44
CA VAL A 494 -7.74 -34.40 12.30
C VAL A 494 -8.80 -34.06 13.36
N GLY A 495 -8.59 -32.96 14.07
CA GLY A 495 -9.56 -32.37 15.00
C GLY A 495 -9.73 -30.89 14.72
N LEU A 496 -10.96 -30.47 14.43
CA LEU A 496 -11.36 -29.10 14.11
C LEU A 496 -12.05 -28.43 15.29
N LYS A 497 -11.76 -27.16 15.54
CA LYS A 497 -12.30 -26.41 16.67
C LYS A 497 -12.40 -24.92 16.34
N LEU A 498 -13.57 -24.36 16.56
CA LEU A 498 -13.83 -22.92 16.54
C LEU A 498 -13.96 -22.35 17.95
N THR A 499 -13.39 -21.17 18.16
CA THR A 499 -13.57 -20.32 19.34
C THR A 499 -13.95 -18.90 18.94
N GLY A 500 -14.73 -18.22 19.78
CA GLY A 500 -15.10 -16.81 19.62
C GLY A 500 -14.76 -16.00 20.89
N PRO A 501 -15.03 -14.69 20.88
CA PRO A 501 -14.72 -13.81 22.00
C PRO A 501 -15.69 -14.05 23.17
N SER A 502 -15.40 -13.42 24.32
CA SER A 502 -16.25 -13.51 25.51
C SER A 502 -17.70 -13.13 25.20
N GLY A 503 -18.66 -13.88 25.77
CA GLY A 503 -20.10 -13.68 25.54
C GLY A 503 -20.67 -14.39 24.32
N VAL A 504 -19.85 -14.77 23.34
CA VAL A 504 -20.30 -15.51 22.16
C VAL A 504 -20.52 -16.98 22.46
N THR A 505 -21.62 -17.54 21.96
CA THR A 505 -21.91 -18.97 22.05
C THR A 505 -21.58 -19.66 20.73
N VAL A 506 -20.69 -20.65 20.76
CA VAL A 506 -20.32 -21.47 19.59
C VAL A 506 -20.83 -22.90 19.80
N THR A 507 -21.71 -23.37 18.93
CA THR A 507 -22.29 -24.73 18.98
C THR A 507 -21.90 -25.54 17.75
N THR A 508 -21.44 -26.77 17.98
CA THR A 508 -21.07 -27.69 16.89
C THR A 508 -22.33 -28.24 16.21
N SER A 509 -22.38 -28.15 14.89
CA SER A 509 -23.48 -28.67 14.07
C SER A 509 -23.09 -29.88 13.23
N SER A 510 -21.80 -30.19 13.09
CA SER A 510 -21.30 -31.38 12.41
C SER A 510 -20.10 -32.01 13.12
N ARG A 511 -19.60 -33.13 12.60
CA ARG A 511 -18.49 -33.89 13.20
C ARG A 511 -17.18 -33.11 13.11
N THR A 512 -16.50 -32.97 14.23
CA THR A 512 -15.22 -32.22 14.34
C THR A 512 -13.96 -33.10 14.30
N LYS A 513 -14.10 -34.42 14.40
CA LYS A 513 -12.96 -35.37 14.36
C LYS A 513 -13.00 -36.23 13.09
N VAL A 514 -11.92 -36.24 12.33
CA VAL A 514 -11.78 -37.02 11.09
C VAL A 514 -10.52 -37.89 11.17
N ARG A 515 -10.67 -39.21 11.01
CA ARG A 515 -9.55 -40.15 11.19
C ARG A 515 -8.43 -39.95 10.16
N LYS A 516 -8.81 -39.68 8.91
CA LYS A 516 -7.91 -39.56 7.77
C LYS A 516 -8.53 -38.64 6.73
N VAL A 517 -7.77 -37.66 6.27
CA VAL A 517 -8.08 -36.86 5.08
C VAL A 517 -7.14 -37.39 3.98
N LYS A 518 -7.68 -37.69 2.81
CA LYS A 518 -6.82 -38.12 1.68
C LYS A 518 -6.18 -36.86 1.08
N GLY A 519 -4.99 -37.01 0.51
CA GLY A 519 -4.39 -35.94 -0.30
C GLY A 519 -5.36 -35.41 -1.35
N GLY A 520 -5.37 -34.09 -1.54
CA GLY A 520 -6.31 -33.36 -2.38
C GLY A 520 -7.76 -33.32 -1.88
N SER A 521 -8.02 -33.66 -0.61
CA SER A 521 -9.37 -33.67 -0.02
C SER A 521 -9.48 -32.75 1.19
N THR A 522 -10.72 -32.48 1.62
CA THR A 522 -10.98 -31.60 2.78
C THR A 522 -11.69 -32.32 3.93
N ALA A 523 -11.37 -31.94 5.17
CA ALA A 523 -12.23 -32.15 6.33
C ALA A 523 -13.02 -30.87 6.63
N ARG A 524 -14.29 -31.01 7.04
CA ARG A 524 -15.17 -29.87 7.31
C ARG A 524 -15.90 -30.03 8.64
N ALA A 525 -15.96 -28.95 9.42
CA ALA A 525 -16.78 -28.85 10.62
C ALA A 525 -17.64 -27.58 10.53
N THR A 526 -18.95 -27.70 10.78
CA THR A 526 -19.89 -26.58 10.75
C THR A 526 -20.29 -26.21 12.16
N PHE A 527 -20.29 -24.92 12.44
CA PHE A 527 -20.63 -24.33 13.72
C PHE A 527 -21.74 -23.29 13.55
N LYS A 528 -22.61 -23.21 14.55
CA LYS A 528 -23.54 -22.09 14.73
C LYS A 528 -23.00 -21.19 15.82
N VAL A 529 -22.94 -19.91 15.49
CA VAL A 529 -22.40 -18.84 16.32
C VAL A 529 -23.53 -17.90 16.68
N THR A 530 -23.70 -17.64 17.96
CA THR A 530 -24.66 -16.65 18.48
C THR A 530 -23.88 -15.57 19.23
N ILE A 531 -23.96 -14.35 18.73
CA ILE A 531 -23.28 -13.17 19.27
C ILE A 531 -24.31 -12.39 20.10
N PRO A 532 -23.95 -11.95 21.34
CA PRO A 532 -24.85 -11.15 22.15
C PRO A 532 -25.32 -9.88 21.42
N PRO A 533 -26.57 -9.45 21.63
CA PRO A 533 -27.00 -8.14 21.16
C PRO A 533 -26.09 -7.03 21.70
N SER A 534 -25.66 -6.13 20.81
CA SER A 534 -24.90 -4.93 21.14
C SER A 534 -25.81 -3.70 21.03
N THR A 535 -25.42 -2.60 21.68
CA THR A 535 -26.01 -1.28 21.40
C THR A 535 -25.25 -0.52 20.33
N ALA A 536 -24.02 -0.94 19.99
CA ALA A 536 -23.25 -0.35 18.91
C ALA A 536 -23.81 -0.77 17.54
N LEU A 537 -23.80 0.14 16.57
CA LEU A 537 -24.30 -0.11 15.22
C LEU A 537 -23.56 -1.27 14.55
N PHE A 538 -22.24 -1.25 14.62
CA PHE A 538 -21.40 -2.33 14.11
C PHE A 538 -20.50 -2.86 15.22
N THR A 539 -20.52 -4.17 15.44
CA THR A 539 -19.64 -4.82 16.41
C THR A 539 -18.83 -5.90 15.72
N SER A 540 -17.53 -5.68 15.59
CA SER A 540 -16.60 -6.67 15.05
C SER A 540 -16.16 -7.67 16.11
N SER A 541 -16.33 -8.96 15.83
CA SER A 541 -15.97 -10.07 16.71
C SER A 541 -14.95 -10.97 16.02
N ALA A 542 -13.78 -11.14 16.64
CA ALA A 542 -12.73 -12.02 16.15
C ALA A 542 -13.02 -13.48 16.53
N PHE A 543 -13.00 -14.36 15.54
CA PHE A 543 -13.13 -15.80 15.68
C PHE A 543 -11.81 -16.48 15.33
N HIS A 544 -11.51 -17.57 16.01
CA HIS A 544 -10.30 -18.36 15.77
C HIS A 544 -10.68 -19.83 15.58
N ALA A 545 -10.38 -20.36 14.40
CA ALA A 545 -10.38 -21.79 14.15
C ALA A 545 -9.00 -22.37 14.41
N SER A 546 -8.99 -23.63 14.84
CA SER A 546 -7.77 -24.39 15.07
C SER A 546 -7.98 -25.83 14.64
N ALA A 547 -7.05 -26.33 13.84
CA ALA A 547 -7.02 -27.70 13.40
C ALA A 547 -5.79 -28.40 13.96
N THR A 548 -5.98 -29.56 14.58
CA THR A 548 -4.89 -30.47 14.98
C THR A 548 -4.88 -31.65 14.05
N TYR A 549 -3.70 -32.13 13.66
CA TYR A 549 -3.56 -33.29 12.76
C TYR A 549 -2.19 -33.94 12.95
N ARG A 550 -1.98 -35.07 12.29
CA ARG A 550 -0.70 -35.78 12.24
C ARG A 550 -0.27 -36.04 10.82
N TYR A 551 1.00 -35.78 10.55
CA TYR A 551 1.67 -36.19 9.33
C TYR A 551 1.84 -37.72 9.28
N VAL A 552 2.18 -38.25 8.11
CA VAL A 552 2.39 -39.70 7.92
C VAL A 552 3.52 -40.25 8.79
N SER A 553 4.51 -39.42 9.13
CA SER A 553 5.57 -39.73 10.10
C SER A 553 5.08 -39.86 11.56
N GLY A 554 3.82 -39.50 11.84
CA GLY A 554 3.22 -39.51 13.17
C GLY A 554 3.42 -38.19 13.94
N THR A 555 4.22 -37.26 13.43
CA THR A 555 4.44 -35.93 14.00
C THR A 555 3.12 -35.16 14.09
N ALA A 556 2.81 -34.64 15.28
CA ALA A 556 1.64 -33.82 15.49
C ALA A 556 1.89 -32.39 15.00
N ALA A 557 0.89 -31.80 14.38
CA ALA A 557 0.90 -30.43 13.88
C ALA A 557 -0.42 -29.74 14.23
N GLN A 558 -0.39 -28.42 14.21
CA GLN A 558 -1.54 -27.58 14.44
C GLN A 558 -1.51 -26.40 13.47
N LEU A 559 -2.69 -26.02 13.00
CA LEU A 559 -2.94 -24.81 12.24
C LEU A 559 -3.97 -23.95 12.98
N SER A 560 -3.94 -22.65 12.71
CA SER A 560 -4.93 -21.72 13.22
C SER A 560 -5.18 -20.62 12.22
N VAL A 561 -6.46 -20.29 12.03
CA VAL A 561 -6.90 -19.20 11.18
C VAL A 561 -7.85 -18.32 11.98
N GLY A 562 -7.81 -17.02 11.73
CA GLY A 562 -8.73 -16.05 12.28
C GLY A 562 -9.77 -15.63 11.26
N ASP A 563 -10.86 -15.05 11.73
CA ASP A 563 -11.69 -14.19 10.89
C ASP A 563 -12.43 -13.21 11.78
N THR A 564 -12.71 -12.02 11.28
CA THR A 564 -13.47 -11.00 12.02
C THR A 564 -14.84 -10.84 11.38
N ILE A 565 -15.87 -11.09 12.16
CA ILE A 565 -17.25 -10.86 11.73
C ILE A 565 -17.76 -9.56 12.33
N THR A 566 -18.09 -8.61 11.46
CA THR A 566 -18.90 -7.46 11.85
C THR A 566 -20.36 -7.88 11.95
N VAL A 567 -20.93 -7.64 13.13
CA VAL A 567 -22.35 -7.81 13.41
C VAL A 567 -23.05 -6.47 13.23
N ASN A 568 -24.18 -6.52 12.54
CA ASN A 568 -25.10 -5.43 12.26
C ASN A 568 -26.50 -5.84 12.75
N HIS A 569 -27.30 -4.84 13.07
CA HIS A 569 -28.69 -4.98 13.49
C HIS A 569 -29.62 -4.76 12.30
N ALA A 570 -30.74 -5.47 12.23
CA ALA A 570 -31.70 -5.27 11.16
C ALA A 570 -32.24 -3.83 11.16
N VAL A 571 -32.20 -3.16 10.01
CA VAL A 571 -32.91 -1.91 9.78
C VAL A 571 -34.41 -2.20 9.71
N LEU A 572 -35.19 -1.52 10.57
CA LEU A 572 -36.62 -1.74 10.75
C LEU A 572 -37.44 -0.74 9.94
N ALA A 573 -38.66 -1.16 9.58
CA ALA A 573 -39.65 -0.27 8.99
C ALA A 573 -39.90 0.96 9.89
N PRO A 574 -40.12 2.16 9.30
CA PRO A 574 -40.40 2.41 7.89
C PRO A 574 -39.18 2.53 6.97
N TYR A 575 -37.96 2.45 7.51
CA TYR A 575 -36.75 2.53 6.69
C TYR A 575 -36.60 1.34 5.74
N LYS A 576 -36.00 1.60 4.59
CA LYS A 576 -35.50 0.60 3.65
C LYS A 576 -34.01 0.79 3.42
N THR A 577 -33.34 -0.26 2.96
CA THR A 577 -31.93 -0.21 2.58
C THR A 577 -31.77 -0.40 1.07
N PHE A 578 -30.77 0.23 0.48
CA PHE A 578 -30.38 0.04 -0.91
C PHE A 578 -28.86 0.18 -1.04
N ALA A 579 -28.26 -0.60 -1.93
CA ALA A 579 -26.82 -0.60 -2.15
C ALA A 579 -26.53 -0.69 -3.66
N ALA A 580 -25.88 0.34 -4.21
CA ALA A 580 -25.30 0.33 -5.56
C ALA A 580 -23.84 -0.15 -5.55
N THR A 581 -23.29 -0.42 -4.37
CA THR A 581 -21.93 -0.92 -4.11
C THR A 581 -21.94 -1.88 -2.93
N THR A 582 -20.81 -2.45 -2.54
CA THR A 582 -20.72 -3.27 -1.32
C THR A 582 -21.13 -2.44 -0.11
N SER A 583 -22.17 -2.84 0.62
CA SER A 583 -22.66 -2.09 1.78
C SER A 583 -23.29 -2.97 2.85
N ASP A 584 -23.12 -2.57 4.12
CA ASP A 584 -23.81 -3.11 5.28
C ASP A 584 -24.60 -2.01 6.00
N PHE A 585 -25.73 -2.38 6.59
CA PHE A 585 -26.64 -1.44 7.24
C PHE A 585 -26.96 -1.88 8.66
N SER A 586 -27.09 -0.93 9.58
CA SER A 586 -27.44 -1.21 10.96
C SER A 586 -28.38 -0.18 11.57
N GLN A 587 -29.20 -0.60 12.53
CA GLN A 587 -30.04 0.28 13.34
C GLN A 587 -29.97 -0.08 14.82
N SER A 588 -29.72 0.91 15.68
CA SER A 588 -29.76 0.78 17.13
C SER A 588 -30.53 1.94 17.74
N GLY A 589 -31.78 1.70 18.15
CA GLY A 589 -32.68 2.77 18.58
C GLY A 589 -32.91 3.80 17.46
N THR A 590 -32.49 5.05 17.70
CA THR A 590 -32.54 6.15 16.72
C THR A 590 -31.30 6.24 15.84
N GLN A 591 -30.23 5.53 16.19
CA GLN A 591 -28.99 5.52 15.43
C GLN A 591 -29.13 4.65 14.19
N LEU A 592 -28.53 5.11 13.09
CA LEU A 592 -28.47 4.42 11.82
C LEU A 592 -27.02 4.38 11.36
N GLY A 593 -26.55 3.21 10.95
CA GLY A 593 -25.18 2.98 10.53
C GLY A 593 -25.14 2.49 9.09
N ILE A 594 -24.24 3.07 8.29
CA ILE A 594 -23.99 2.62 6.92
C ILE A 594 -22.49 2.38 6.77
N ARG A 595 -22.11 1.17 6.39
CA ARG A 595 -20.78 0.85 5.89
C ARG A 595 -20.89 0.70 4.39
N ALA A 596 -20.18 1.50 3.61
CA ALA A 596 -20.23 1.43 2.14
C ALA A 596 -18.84 1.58 1.52
N GLN A 597 -18.62 0.87 0.42
CA GLN A 597 -17.56 1.18 -0.55
C GLN A 597 -18.07 2.23 -1.54
N GLY A 598 -17.33 2.47 -2.62
CA GLY A 598 -17.81 3.21 -3.79
C GLY A 598 -16.79 4.21 -4.32
N ALA A 599 -16.81 4.42 -5.64
CA ALA A 599 -15.95 5.37 -6.34
C ALA A 599 -16.37 6.83 -6.10
N ASP A 600 -17.65 7.16 -6.26
CA ASP A 600 -18.21 8.50 -6.03
C ASP A 600 -19.75 8.50 -6.19
N LEU A 601 -20.37 9.68 -6.01
CA LEU A 601 -21.73 10.07 -6.40
C LEU A 601 -21.78 11.04 -7.60
N TRP A 602 -20.60 11.48 -8.08
CA TRP A 602 -20.49 12.57 -9.06
C TRP A 602 -20.50 12.10 -10.52
N ASP A 603 -21.11 12.90 -11.39
CA ASP A 603 -21.19 12.71 -12.84
C ASP A 603 -21.69 11.31 -13.22
N SER A 604 -20.89 10.51 -13.93
CA SER A 604 -21.29 9.18 -14.39
C SER A 604 -21.30 8.11 -13.30
N THR A 605 -20.87 8.44 -12.08
CA THR A 605 -20.64 7.47 -11.00
C THR A 605 -21.71 7.60 -9.92
N ASN A 606 -22.40 6.51 -9.60
CA ASN A 606 -23.47 6.48 -8.58
C ASN A 606 -23.29 5.27 -7.63
N GLU A 607 -22.17 5.22 -6.92
CA GLU A 607 -21.83 4.09 -6.05
C GLU A 607 -22.01 4.45 -4.58
N TYR A 608 -23.12 4.00 -3.99
CA TYR A 608 -23.47 4.31 -2.60
C TYR A 608 -24.25 3.21 -1.88
N GLY A 609 -24.18 3.25 -0.55
CA GLY A 609 -25.13 2.59 0.35
C GLY A 609 -26.12 3.62 0.90
N SER A 610 -27.40 3.25 1.03
CA SER A 610 -28.43 4.13 1.59
C SER A 610 -29.40 3.44 2.55
N ILE A 611 -29.76 4.15 3.63
CA ILE A 611 -30.94 3.90 4.46
C ILE A 611 -31.94 5.02 4.18
N TYR A 612 -33.13 4.69 3.68
CA TYR A 612 -34.05 5.69 3.15
C TYR A 612 -35.52 5.47 3.53
N LEU A 613 -36.30 6.54 3.41
CA LEU A 613 -37.74 6.60 3.56
C LEU A 613 -38.39 6.81 2.19
N PRO A 614 -39.12 5.81 1.65
CA PRO A 614 -39.72 5.94 0.33
C PRO A 614 -40.82 7.01 0.28
N GLY A 615 -40.77 7.91 -0.70
CA GLY A 615 -41.79 8.93 -0.95
C GLY A 615 -42.01 9.94 0.19
N ALA A 616 -41.07 10.07 1.13
CA ALA A 616 -41.25 10.89 2.33
C ALA A 616 -40.89 12.37 2.14
N GLU A 617 -40.16 12.72 1.08
CA GLU A 617 -39.78 14.11 0.79
C GLU A 617 -40.80 14.75 -0.17
N HIS A 618 -41.39 15.86 0.24
CA HIS A 618 -42.42 16.58 -0.52
C HIS A 618 -42.33 18.09 -0.29
N ASP A 619 -43.15 18.87 -0.98
CA ASP A 619 -43.19 20.31 -0.78
C ASP A 619 -43.46 20.66 0.70
N GLY A 620 -42.65 21.57 1.26
CA GLY A 620 -42.67 21.95 2.67
C GLY A 620 -41.89 21.02 3.61
N SER A 621 -41.31 19.92 3.12
CA SER A 621 -40.50 19.02 3.95
C SER A 621 -39.25 19.73 4.48
N THR A 622 -38.94 19.43 5.74
CA THR A 622 -37.65 19.70 6.37
C THR A 622 -37.08 18.38 6.83
N THR A 623 -35.96 17.99 6.23
CA THR A 623 -35.24 16.76 6.55
C THR A 623 -33.98 17.12 7.34
N THR A 624 -33.77 16.45 8.48
CA THR A 624 -32.59 16.65 9.32
C THR A 624 -31.92 15.34 9.70
N VAL A 625 -30.61 15.36 9.84
CA VAL A 625 -29.84 14.26 10.42
C VAL A 625 -28.64 14.80 11.18
N LYS A 626 -28.26 14.12 12.25
CA LYS A 626 -26.97 14.29 12.91
C LYS A 626 -25.99 13.23 12.39
N ILE A 627 -24.80 13.64 11.98
CA ILE A 627 -23.71 12.74 11.64
C ILE A 627 -22.76 12.71 12.84
N ASN A 628 -22.70 11.58 13.54
CA ASN A 628 -21.87 11.42 14.72
C ASN A 628 -20.40 11.21 14.36
N SER A 629 -20.14 10.43 13.30
CA SER A 629 -18.79 10.18 12.79
C SER A 629 -18.84 9.65 11.37
N GLN A 630 -17.75 9.85 10.63
CA GLN A 630 -17.48 9.26 9.31
C GLN A 630 -16.02 8.82 9.24
N ALA A 631 -15.79 7.64 8.64
CA ALA A 631 -14.45 7.15 8.36
C ALA A 631 -13.75 8.00 7.28
N GLY A 632 -12.53 8.47 7.58
CA GLY A 632 -11.66 9.19 6.65
C GLY A 632 -11.02 8.29 5.60
N THR A 633 -11.84 7.68 4.75
CA THR A 633 -11.41 6.74 3.69
C THR A 633 -10.75 7.44 2.51
N ASP A 634 -11.22 8.63 2.19
CA ASP A 634 -10.64 9.58 1.24
C ASP A 634 -11.08 11.00 1.63
N VAL A 635 -10.34 12.03 1.19
CA VAL A 635 -10.69 13.44 1.43
C VAL A 635 -12.04 13.84 0.81
N TRP A 636 -12.50 13.10 -0.20
CA TRP A 636 -13.77 13.25 -0.91
C TRP A 636 -14.80 12.17 -0.58
N ALA A 637 -14.58 11.31 0.42
CA ALA A 637 -15.63 10.43 0.92
C ALA A 637 -16.87 11.25 1.31
N LYS A 638 -18.09 10.81 0.96
CA LYS A 638 -19.31 11.60 1.16
C LYS A 638 -20.28 10.90 2.09
N ALA A 639 -20.84 11.66 3.04
CA ALA A 639 -21.94 11.20 3.87
C ALA A 639 -22.99 12.30 4.10
N GLY A 640 -24.28 11.97 4.03
CA GLY A 640 -25.33 12.94 4.33
C GLY A 640 -26.71 12.58 3.79
N ILE A 641 -27.52 13.61 3.54
CA ILE A 641 -28.90 13.49 3.05
C ILE A 641 -28.90 13.41 1.52
N MET A 642 -29.53 12.38 0.97
CA MET A 642 -29.78 12.21 -0.45
C MET A 642 -31.27 12.24 -0.73
N VAL A 643 -31.68 12.95 -1.79
CA VAL A 643 -33.06 12.95 -2.30
C VAL A 643 -33.05 12.53 -3.77
N ARG A 644 -33.92 11.58 -4.13
CA ARG A 644 -34.12 11.12 -5.52
C ARG A 644 -35.59 10.75 -5.74
N ASN A 645 -36.06 10.81 -6.99
CA ASN A 645 -37.39 10.28 -7.31
C ASN A 645 -37.52 8.79 -6.94
N ASP A 646 -36.45 8.02 -7.11
CA ASP A 646 -36.30 6.63 -6.69
C ASP A 646 -34.84 6.38 -6.28
N ILE A 647 -34.58 6.20 -4.97
CA ILE A 647 -33.22 5.95 -4.47
C ILE A 647 -32.64 4.61 -4.98
N THR A 648 -33.48 3.70 -5.46
CA THR A 648 -33.02 2.40 -5.98
C THR A 648 -32.60 2.45 -7.46
N GLY A 649 -32.92 3.53 -8.17
CA GLY A 649 -32.54 3.77 -9.56
C GLY A 649 -31.21 4.51 -9.68
N ALA A 650 -30.11 3.95 -9.16
CA ALA A 650 -28.80 4.64 -9.02
C ALA A 650 -28.33 5.38 -10.28
N ASP A 651 -28.45 4.77 -11.46
CA ASP A 651 -27.95 5.36 -12.72
C ASP A 651 -29.04 6.04 -13.58
N THR A 652 -30.29 5.97 -13.15
CA THR A 652 -31.44 6.32 -14.02
C THR A 652 -32.48 7.22 -13.36
N SER A 653 -32.46 7.38 -12.03
CA SER A 653 -33.46 8.17 -11.33
C SER A 653 -33.15 9.66 -11.39
N PRO A 654 -34.03 10.48 -11.98
CA PRO A 654 -33.92 11.93 -11.95
C PRO A 654 -34.36 12.51 -10.59
N GLY A 655 -34.37 13.85 -10.48
CA GLY A 655 -34.78 14.56 -9.28
C GLY A 655 -33.74 14.46 -8.17
N TYR A 656 -32.46 14.50 -8.54
CA TYR A 656 -31.36 14.09 -7.68
C TYR A 656 -30.67 15.30 -7.04
N LEU A 657 -30.53 15.25 -5.72
CA LEU A 657 -29.58 16.08 -4.97
C LEU A 657 -28.96 15.31 -3.81
N ALA A 658 -27.81 15.79 -3.33
CA ALA A 658 -27.16 15.29 -2.13
C ALA A 658 -26.60 16.46 -1.30
N LEU A 659 -27.05 16.61 -0.07
CA LEU A 659 -26.44 17.47 0.93
C LEU A 659 -25.53 16.58 1.80
N VAL A 660 -24.23 16.70 1.61
CA VAL A 660 -23.23 15.80 2.20
C VAL A 660 -22.10 16.57 2.89
N GLU A 661 -21.37 15.89 3.75
CA GLU A 661 -20.08 16.35 4.25
C GLU A 661 -18.95 15.44 3.77
N THR A 662 -17.73 15.97 3.79
CA THR A 662 -16.51 15.26 3.41
C THR A 662 -15.42 15.42 4.48
N PRO A 663 -14.49 14.46 4.63
CA PRO A 663 -13.44 14.53 5.64
C PRO A 663 -12.53 15.75 5.52
N SER A 664 -12.35 16.35 4.34
CA SER A 664 -11.45 17.51 4.17
C SER A 664 -11.94 18.61 3.23
N ASN A 665 -13.04 18.43 2.51
CA ASN A 665 -13.55 19.42 1.54
C ASN A 665 -14.87 20.10 1.99
N GLY A 666 -15.24 19.95 3.26
CA GLY A 666 -16.35 20.67 3.87
C GLY A 666 -17.72 20.09 3.60
N TYR A 667 -18.74 20.96 3.65
CA TYR A 667 -20.15 20.64 3.42
C TYR A 667 -20.51 20.97 1.98
N LEU A 668 -21.07 20.01 1.25
CA LEU A 668 -21.40 20.11 -0.16
C LEU A 668 -22.91 19.99 -0.36
N LEU A 669 -23.44 20.80 -1.28
CA LEU A 669 -24.75 20.62 -1.86
C LEU A 669 -24.55 20.30 -3.34
N ASP A 670 -24.62 19.01 -3.68
CA ASP A 670 -24.52 18.52 -5.04
C ASP A 670 -25.94 18.38 -5.63
N TRP A 671 -26.15 18.75 -6.89
CA TRP A 671 -27.44 18.55 -7.56
C TRP A 671 -27.32 18.24 -9.05
N ASP A 672 -28.38 17.60 -9.55
CA ASP A 672 -28.65 17.38 -10.96
C ASP A 672 -29.26 18.65 -11.57
N SER A 673 -28.44 19.47 -12.23
CA SER A 673 -28.87 20.77 -12.76
C SER A 673 -29.65 20.68 -14.07
N ASN A 674 -29.52 19.57 -14.78
CA ASN A 674 -30.06 19.40 -16.13
C ASN A 674 -31.22 18.38 -16.21
N GLY A 675 -31.42 17.59 -15.16
CA GLY A 675 -32.49 16.62 -15.00
C GLY A 675 -32.21 15.23 -15.56
N ASP A 676 -30.96 14.88 -15.91
CA ASP A 676 -30.58 13.60 -16.50
C ASP A 676 -30.35 12.47 -15.48
N GLY A 677 -30.44 12.78 -14.18
CA GLY A 677 -30.21 11.83 -13.09
C GLY A 677 -28.77 11.73 -12.61
N ARG A 678 -27.88 12.67 -13.00
CA ARG A 678 -26.48 12.75 -12.53
C ARG A 678 -26.22 14.04 -11.76
N LEU A 679 -25.39 13.97 -10.72
CA LEU A 679 -24.91 15.18 -10.05
C LEU A 679 -23.83 15.83 -10.93
N ASP A 680 -24.07 17.07 -11.34
CA ASP A 680 -23.17 17.80 -12.25
C ASP A 680 -22.88 19.24 -11.79
N SER A 681 -23.48 19.64 -10.68
CA SER A 681 -23.34 20.96 -10.07
C SER A 681 -23.18 20.86 -8.56
N GLN A 682 -22.39 21.76 -7.98
CA GLN A 682 -22.01 21.74 -6.56
C GLN A 682 -21.85 23.14 -6.00
N ASP A 683 -22.35 23.33 -4.77
CA ASP A 683 -21.97 24.41 -3.86
C ASP A 683 -21.23 23.81 -2.66
N SER A 684 -20.24 24.52 -2.12
CA SER A 684 -19.42 24.02 -1.01
C SER A 684 -19.11 25.12 0.00
N ILE A 685 -19.06 24.77 1.30
CA ILE A 685 -18.65 25.70 2.36
C ILE A 685 -17.95 25.02 3.54
N GLY A 686 -17.05 25.76 4.18
CA GLY A 686 -16.51 25.44 5.49
C GLY A 686 -15.63 24.19 5.54
N THR A 687 -15.50 23.63 6.73
CA THR A 687 -14.75 22.40 7.00
C THR A 687 -15.62 21.53 7.91
N ALA A 688 -15.82 20.26 7.54
CA ALA A 688 -16.65 19.36 8.31
C ALA A 688 -16.00 19.01 9.64
N THR A 689 -16.80 18.97 10.70
CA THR A 689 -16.39 18.53 12.05
C THR A 689 -17.42 17.57 12.60
N TYR A 690 -16.99 16.59 13.39
CA TYR A 690 -17.89 15.58 13.96
C TYR A 690 -18.08 15.80 15.47
N PRO A 691 -19.31 15.72 16.00
CA PRO A 691 -20.55 15.57 15.24
C PRO A 691 -20.94 16.83 14.44
N SER A 692 -21.67 16.64 13.35
CA SER A 692 -22.33 17.70 12.58
C SER A 692 -23.82 17.40 12.42
N TRP A 693 -24.58 18.40 11.97
CA TRP A 693 -25.98 18.25 11.61
C TRP A 693 -26.22 18.82 10.22
N LEU A 694 -26.98 18.10 9.42
CA LEU A 694 -27.43 18.53 8.11
C LEU A 694 -28.94 18.77 8.14
N LYS A 695 -29.38 19.80 7.43
CA LYS A 695 -30.78 20.14 7.26
C LYS A 695 -31.06 20.52 5.83
N LEU A 696 -32.04 19.88 5.23
CA LEU A 696 -32.54 20.16 3.90
C LEU A 696 -33.97 20.66 4.00
N VAL A 697 -34.26 21.83 3.40
CA VAL A 697 -35.61 22.41 3.35
C VAL A 697 -36.06 22.47 1.91
N ARG A 698 -37.25 21.90 1.63
CA ARG A 698 -37.83 21.87 0.29
C ARG A 698 -39.00 22.84 0.14
N ASN A 699 -39.00 23.59 -0.96
CA ASN A 699 -40.10 24.45 -1.40
C ASN A 699 -40.30 24.29 -2.91
N GLY A 700 -41.30 23.51 -3.31
CA GLY A 700 -41.55 23.08 -4.67
C GLY A 700 -40.41 22.21 -5.21
N THR A 701 -39.72 22.73 -6.21
CA THR A 701 -38.51 22.13 -6.81
C THR A 701 -37.23 22.80 -6.29
N THR A 702 -37.32 23.71 -5.33
CA THR A 702 -36.18 24.42 -4.74
C THR A 702 -35.81 23.81 -3.41
N TYR A 703 -34.50 23.62 -3.19
CA TYR A 703 -33.93 23.01 -1.98
C TYR A 703 -32.90 23.95 -1.39
N SER A 704 -32.97 24.16 -0.09
CA SER A 704 -31.96 24.90 0.68
C SER A 704 -31.28 23.95 1.64
N GLY A 705 -29.98 23.76 1.46
CA GLY A 705 -29.13 22.92 2.30
C GLY A 705 -28.42 23.73 3.38
N TYR A 706 -28.43 23.23 4.61
CA TYR A 706 -27.81 23.86 5.77
C TYR A 706 -26.98 22.85 6.55
N TYR A 707 -25.94 23.35 7.22
CA TYR A 707 -25.19 22.58 8.21
C TYR A 707 -25.15 23.31 9.57
N SER A 708 -24.90 22.55 10.63
CA SER A 708 -24.63 23.05 11.97
C SER A 708 -23.57 22.17 12.66
N THR A 709 -22.80 22.78 13.56
CA THR A 709 -21.82 22.08 14.41
C THR A 709 -22.23 22.07 15.88
N ASP A 710 -23.39 22.65 16.22
CA ASP A 710 -23.89 22.80 17.59
C ASP A 710 -25.42 22.54 17.71
N ASP A 711 -26.08 22.15 16.62
CA ASP A 711 -27.54 21.94 16.49
C ASP A 711 -28.41 23.20 16.74
N THR A 712 -27.80 24.38 16.79
CA THR A 712 -28.50 25.64 17.09
C THR A 712 -28.25 26.70 16.03
N THR A 713 -27.00 26.84 15.60
CA THR A 713 -26.55 27.78 14.57
C THR A 713 -26.51 27.07 13.24
N TRP A 714 -27.41 27.45 12.33
CA TRP A 714 -27.53 26.84 11.00
C TRP A 714 -26.96 27.76 9.92
N ASN A 715 -25.94 27.28 9.22
CA ASN A 715 -25.27 27.98 8.14
C ASN A 715 -25.77 27.44 6.80
N LEU A 716 -26.04 28.33 5.84
CA LEU A 716 -26.47 27.95 4.50
C LEU A 716 -25.28 27.43 3.70
N VAL A 717 -25.43 26.24 3.10
CA VAL A 717 -24.48 25.70 2.11
C VAL A 717 -24.82 26.26 0.73
N GLY A 718 -26.08 26.13 0.33
CA GLY A 718 -26.57 26.59 -0.98
C GLY A 718 -28.09 26.53 -1.10
N THR A 719 -28.63 27.14 -2.15
CA THR A 719 -30.05 27.02 -2.52
C THR A 719 -30.16 26.80 -4.02
N VAL A 720 -30.76 25.66 -4.40
CA VAL A 720 -30.72 25.13 -5.76
C VAL A 720 -32.11 24.74 -6.23
N THR A 721 -32.32 24.72 -7.55
CA THR A 721 -33.54 24.20 -8.15
C THR A 721 -33.23 22.88 -8.86
N VAL A 722 -33.97 21.83 -8.52
CA VAL A 722 -33.86 20.50 -9.13
C VAL A 722 -35.00 20.33 -10.14
N PRO A 723 -34.74 20.47 -11.46
CA PRO A 723 -35.79 20.64 -12.47
C PRO A 723 -36.72 19.43 -12.64
N THR A 724 -36.29 18.23 -12.26
CA THR A 724 -37.04 16.97 -12.43
C THR A 724 -37.52 16.35 -11.11
N ALA A 725 -37.53 17.13 -10.02
CA ALA A 725 -38.03 16.68 -8.74
C ALA A 725 -39.54 16.35 -8.80
N ALA A 726 -39.89 15.11 -8.48
CA ALA A 726 -41.27 14.65 -8.43
C ALA A 726 -42.02 15.23 -7.22
N ALA A 727 -43.37 15.21 -7.24
CA ALA A 727 -44.20 15.74 -6.16
C ALA A 727 -43.89 15.09 -4.78
N THR A 728 -43.54 13.80 -4.80
CA THR A 728 -42.99 13.06 -3.68
C THR A 728 -41.73 12.34 -4.13
N GLN A 729 -40.71 12.30 -3.29
CA GLN A 729 -39.43 11.68 -3.56
C GLN A 729 -38.98 10.82 -2.39
N ASP A 730 -38.09 9.89 -2.67
CA ASP A 730 -37.36 9.16 -1.64
C ASP A 730 -36.33 10.10 -1.00
N VAL A 731 -36.18 10.01 0.32
CA VAL A 731 -35.13 10.69 1.05
C VAL A 731 -34.41 9.72 1.96
N GLY A 732 -33.09 9.76 1.93
CA GLY A 732 -32.27 8.82 2.68
C GLY A 732 -30.96 9.41 3.14
N LEU A 733 -30.31 8.62 3.97
CA LEU A 733 -28.92 8.77 4.35
C LEU A 733 -28.09 8.04 3.30
N ALA A 734 -27.01 8.65 2.83
CA ALA A 734 -26.16 8.10 1.80
C ALA A 734 -24.70 8.13 2.22
N VAL A 735 -23.95 7.09 1.84
CA VAL A 735 -22.51 6.97 2.07
C VAL A 735 -21.82 6.42 0.83
N THR A 736 -20.69 7.03 0.47
CA THR A 736 -19.68 6.48 -0.44
C THR A 736 -18.30 6.72 0.14
N SER A 737 -17.40 5.73 0.06
CA SER A 737 -16.04 5.84 0.60
C SER A 737 -15.09 6.61 -0.31
N HIS A 738 -15.49 6.87 -1.55
CA HIS A 738 -14.62 7.42 -2.59
C HIS A 738 -13.33 6.58 -2.80
N ALA A 739 -13.43 5.29 -2.48
CA ALA A 739 -12.39 4.28 -2.58
C ALA A 739 -13.08 2.92 -2.83
N PRO A 740 -13.19 2.45 -4.08
CA PRO A 740 -14.02 1.31 -4.48
C PRO A 740 -13.78 -0.01 -3.72
N GLU A 741 -12.60 -0.20 -3.16
CA GLU A 741 -12.22 -1.41 -2.41
C GLU A 741 -12.10 -1.19 -0.90
N THR A 742 -12.28 0.05 -0.44
CA THR A 742 -12.18 0.44 0.97
C THR A 742 -13.56 0.76 1.52
N THR A 743 -13.98 0.07 2.57
CA THR A 743 -15.28 0.33 3.21
C THR A 743 -15.16 1.46 4.23
N GLY A 744 -15.93 2.53 4.04
CA GLY A 744 -16.10 3.61 5.01
C GLY A 744 -17.34 3.39 5.88
N GLU A 745 -17.22 3.61 7.19
CA GLU A 745 -18.33 3.55 8.15
C GLU A 745 -18.80 4.95 8.51
N VAL A 746 -20.12 5.15 8.57
CA VAL A 746 -20.73 6.40 9.01
C VAL A 746 -21.86 6.11 9.98
N ASP A 747 -21.84 6.85 11.09
CA ASP A 747 -22.81 6.77 12.17
C ASP A 747 -23.72 8.00 12.14
N PHE A 748 -25.00 7.78 11.87
CA PHE A 748 -26.04 8.79 11.88
C PHE A 748 -26.94 8.65 13.11
N ASP A 749 -27.60 9.74 13.49
CA ASP A 749 -28.62 9.76 14.52
C ASP A 749 -29.68 10.83 14.22
N GLY A 750 -30.88 10.66 14.77
CA GLY A 750 -31.94 11.64 14.66
C GLY A 750 -32.42 11.93 13.23
N PHE A 751 -32.29 10.96 12.30
CA PHE A 751 -32.80 11.12 10.94
C PHE A 751 -34.33 11.30 10.97
N THR A 752 -34.78 12.47 10.55
CA THR A 752 -36.20 12.84 10.56
C THR A 752 -36.54 13.65 9.32
N THR A 753 -37.78 13.52 8.86
CA THR A 753 -38.36 14.36 7.83
C THR A 753 -39.76 14.77 8.26
N SER A 754 -40.10 16.05 8.15
CA SER A 754 -41.42 16.55 8.50
C SER A 754 -42.46 16.15 7.45
N LYS A 755 -43.64 15.74 7.93
CA LYS A 755 -44.84 15.55 7.11
C LYS A 755 -45.58 16.86 6.87
#